data_AF-A0AAD3WYL9-F1
#
_entry.id   AF-A0AAD3WYL9-F1
#
_cell.length_a   1.000
_cell.length_b   1.000
_cell.length_c   1.000
_cell.angle_alpha   90.00
_cell.angle_beta   90.00
_cell.angle_gamma   90.00
#
_symmetry.space_group_name_H-M   'P 1'
#
loop_
_entity.id
_entity.type
_entity.pdbx_description
1 polymer ?
#
loop_
_entity_poly.entity_id
_entity_poly.type
_entity_poly.pdbx_seq_one_letter_code
_entity_poly.pdbx_strand_id
1 'polypeptide(L)'
;MFRVEVDKPIIVVGVNGNAYSYDGRGKLEPVIDGQILYPGEVVITADNANISVLVGHDFYVIEPHSVAAIIAQSNSPNLFVDLTGIGFTLPFDVLIENEALNEAPKINLDIQKFFNLVLEGKDPTQAFTPPDAGSDSSVNISEHAANTGDVEIQYDNDQLLAEAGFETYYQPQAQAFDDDPEVYFPSEGGESGAIELTEGDLEPKTYPITASTILLVDAGSLPLNPGSVQFAPESRGQLLNLLNETITSSQQKVIFSYDTDFQSLVGKVDGNEVIRFVLAASQANNGIDANVTLTINQQMPIDHRDKIDSSFISITDQQLRIFFDIEIYDVGNNAPLNSLTIEGIINDGVLPNVSSDSTVRIEESLTAHSVSGVTHIDIGSDNIASIAFSELQPSLVGITSEGLATQYQVEGNRVALSYVDHPDTLILTVELQTSGDYVVTSYFPVDQSETLADLILPLNYFVTDFDGDNSNIGTITVIIEDSNAPPGGNTGNIILTEGDLDSAVVAEQYPVSNQSSFVIDAGFDRLLANTLHFVESDLNSLLDELNLLTSAGQSLQFSVVELPSGQLTLTGLLDTGQPALKLVLTPSQSDILNITVNVSIEQNIPIDELPAGLGTQHLTMNGELLNFSLSLQATTTDGDVLQKPAQLDVTIQDGMAPQLAASSSISITDPLDNSTQPVRGDGALAIDLGSDALKTLDFLPQQSSLDGLLSNSLPTYYEVVASKLSLKVEGSQQTVLTVEIDLDGRYTVNQYLPLNQPTDTNLEQLILSVQATDFDDDQSNIGELVIDILDGNDPVLQDGAQTLITETLATQTVTGQINVIVGSDKIDHANFLLDQASLQGLTSNGHQTDFRVSGNVLTVYIPATATTAEQTVFDVTLTIDGSYSLTQYHPIDQDPTTNLTELSLDVTVTDKDDDTSNVGHLLIGILDGINPDGQGLIAQAVNQEGDLDPMTYPTQGQGSVTIPAL
;
A
#
# COMPACT_ATOMS: atom_id res chain seq x y z
N MET A 1 10.67 24.75 -44.96
CA MET A 1 10.20 23.36 -44.86
C MET A 1 10.66 22.84 -43.51
N PHE A 2 9.72 22.42 -42.69
CA PHE A 2 9.96 22.01 -41.31
C PHE A 2 9.55 20.54 -41.13
N ARG A 3 10.09 19.89 -40.11
CA ARG A 3 9.62 18.57 -39.63
C ARG A 3 8.99 18.75 -38.27
N VAL A 4 7.86 18.07 -38.02
CA VAL A 4 7.18 18.01 -36.73
C VAL A 4 7.16 16.53 -36.30
N GLU A 5 7.84 16.20 -35.20
CA GLU A 5 8.04 14.81 -34.76
C GLU A 5 7.12 14.41 -33.59
N VAL A 6 6.04 13.67 -33.88
CA VAL A 6 4.97 13.37 -32.92
C VAL A 6 4.59 11.88 -32.92
N ASP A 7 4.32 11.35 -31.73
CA ASP A 7 3.95 9.94 -31.49
C ASP A 7 2.43 9.70 -31.53
N LYS A 8 1.64 10.75 -31.28
CA LYS A 8 0.17 10.77 -31.27
C LYS A 8 -0.39 11.66 -32.40
N PRO A 9 -1.67 11.51 -32.77
CA PRO A 9 -2.35 12.47 -33.65
C PRO A 9 -2.36 13.87 -33.03
N ILE A 10 -2.24 14.89 -33.87
CA ILE A 10 -2.25 16.30 -33.45
C ILE A 10 -3.58 16.95 -33.84
N ILE A 11 -4.05 17.89 -33.03
CA ILE A 11 -5.35 18.55 -33.24
C ILE A 11 -5.09 19.95 -33.80
N VAL A 12 -5.73 20.28 -34.91
CA VAL A 12 -5.77 21.65 -35.42
C VAL A 12 -6.73 22.45 -34.53
N VAL A 13 -6.25 23.57 -34.01
CA VAL A 13 -6.97 24.46 -33.06
C VAL A 13 -7.08 25.89 -33.59
N GLY A 14 -6.82 26.07 -34.89
CA GLY A 14 -6.94 27.33 -35.60
C GLY A 14 -6.36 27.22 -37.00
N VAL A 15 -7.09 27.72 -38.00
CA VAL A 15 -6.60 27.85 -39.38
C VAL A 15 -6.88 29.28 -39.85
N ASN A 16 -5.83 30.01 -40.19
CA ASN A 16 -5.95 31.29 -40.86
C ASN A 16 -5.46 31.12 -42.31
N GLY A 17 -6.24 31.54 -43.30
CA GLY A 17 -5.93 31.38 -44.72
C GLY A 17 -6.02 29.93 -45.25
N ASN A 18 -5.56 29.71 -46.48
CA ASN A 18 -5.68 28.41 -47.16
C ASN A 18 -4.55 27.44 -46.78
N ALA A 19 -4.93 26.34 -46.14
CA ALA A 19 -4.05 25.24 -45.74
C ALA A 19 -4.57 23.89 -46.25
N TYR A 20 -3.67 22.95 -46.54
CA TYR A 20 -4.01 21.62 -47.05
C TYR A 20 -3.19 20.51 -46.37
N SER A 21 -3.84 19.37 -46.11
CA SER A 21 -3.23 18.13 -45.62
C SER A 21 -3.16 17.10 -46.75
N TYR A 22 -2.07 16.34 -46.79
CA TYR A 22 -1.79 15.29 -47.78
C TYR A 22 -1.53 13.96 -47.07
N ASP A 23 -2.38 12.97 -47.34
CA ASP A 23 -2.45 11.71 -46.56
C ASP A 23 -1.37 10.67 -46.91
N GLY A 24 -0.36 11.06 -47.69
CA GLY A 24 0.68 10.16 -48.20
C GLY A 24 0.23 9.20 -49.31
N ARG A 25 -1.08 9.06 -49.58
CA ARG A 25 -1.67 8.09 -50.53
C ARG A 25 -2.32 8.74 -51.76
N GLY A 26 -2.22 10.06 -51.88
CA GLY A 26 -2.67 10.81 -53.05
C GLY A 26 -3.92 11.67 -52.82
N LYS A 27 -4.42 11.74 -51.58
CA LYS A 27 -5.55 12.61 -51.22
C LYS A 27 -5.01 13.93 -50.64
N LEU A 28 -5.44 15.05 -51.21
CA LEU A 28 -5.19 16.39 -50.69
C LEU A 28 -6.53 16.95 -50.20
N GLU A 29 -6.61 17.40 -48.95
CA GLU A 29 -7.82 17.95 -48.35
C GLU A 29 -7.54 19.29 -47.66
N PRO A 30 -8.47 20.27 -47.71
CA PRO A 30 -8.31 21.51 -46.96
C PRO A 30 -8.24 21.21 -45.46
N VAL A 31 -7.34 21.90 -44.75
CA VAL A 31 -7.26 21.79 -43.29
C VAL A 31 -8.34 22.68 -42.68
N ILE A 32 -9.12 22.12 -41.76
CA ILE A 32 -10.16 22.84 -41.02
C ILE A 32 -9.87 22.83 -39.52
N ASP A 33 -10.48 23.78 -38.80
CA ASP A 33 -10.40 23.81 -37.34
C ASP A 33 -11.05 22.55 -36.72
N GLY A 34 -10.49 22.09 -35.60
CA GLY A 34 -10.83 20.82 -34.96
C GLY A 34 -10.38 19.55 -35.71
N GLN A 35 -9.70 19.65 -36.86
CA GLN A 35 -9.23 18.48 -37.60
C GLN A 35 -8.11 17.75 -36.86
N ILE A 36 -8.22 16.42 -36.79
CA ILE A 36 -7.15 15.54 -36.32
C ILE A 36 -6.24 15.19 -37.49
N LEU A 37 -4.94 15.44 -37.35
CA LEU A 37 -3.90 15.08 -38.31
C LEU A 37 -3.04 13.94 -37.76
N TYR A 38 -2.75 12.95 -38.60
CA TYR A 38 -2.11 11.70 -38.18
C TYR A 38 -0.61 11.64 -38.54
N PRO A 39 0.21 10.89 -37.76
CA PRO A 39 1.59 10.62 -38.13
C PRO A 39 1.70 9.95 -39.52
N GLY A 40 2.44 10.60 -40.43
CA GLY A 40 2.58 10.22 -41.84
C GLY A 40 1.98 11.24 -42.82
N GLU A 41 1.15 12.18 -42.36
CA GLU A 41 0.54 13.22 -43.18
C GLU A 41 1.48 14.43 -43.37
N VAL A 42 1.33 15.14 -44.49
CA VAL A 42 2.12 16.34 -44.82
C VAL A 42 1.17 17.53 -44.95
N VAL A 43 1.47 18.62 -44.24
CA VAL A 43 0.68 19.85 -44.21
C VAL A 43 1.37 20.93 -45.04
N ILE A 44 0.59 21.70 -45.79
CA ILE A 44 1.04 22.74 -46.73
C ILE A 44 0.24 24.02 -46.49
N THR A 45 0.90 25.13 -46.17
CA THR A 45 0.30 26.46 -45.97
C THR A 45 0.60 27.39 -47.14
N ALA A 46 -0.39 28.14 -47.61
CA ALA A 46 -0.20 29.21 -48.60
C ALA A 46 0.52 30.46 -48.02
N ASP A 47 0.81 31.45 -48.88
CA ASP A 47 1.64 32.63 -48.57
C ASP A 47 1.16 33.49 -47.39
N ASN A 48 -0.16 33.50 -47.13
CA ASN A 48 -0.78 34.23 -46.02
C ASN A 48 -1.44 33.30 -44.98
N ALA A 49 -1.16 31.99 -45.02
CA ALA A 49 -1.87 31.01 -44.20
C ALA A 49 -1.02 30.49 -43.04
N ASN A 50 -1.60 30.36 -41.85
CA ASN A 50 -0.95 29.69 -40.72
C ASN A 50 -1.93 28.71 -40.06
N ILE A 51 -1.37 27.72 -39.35
CA ILE A 51 -2.15 26.68 -38.68
C ILE A 51 -1.65 26.56 -37.26
N SER A 52 -2.54 26.73 -36.30
CA SER A 52 -2.30 26.44 -34.89
C SER A 52 -2.61 24.97 -34.62
N VAL A 53 -1.68 24.25 -34.01
CA VAL A 53 -1.81 22.82 -33.69
C VAL A 53 -1.45 22.56 -32.23
N LEU A 54 -2.23 21.68 -31.60
CA LEU A 54 -1.97 21.14 -30.27
C LEU A 54 -1.30 19.77 -30.40
N VAL A 55 -0.16 19.60 -29.74
CA VAL A 55 0.61 18.35 -29.67
C VAL A 55 0.68 17.92 -28.21
N GLY A 56 -0.16 16.97 -27.81
CA GLY A 56 -0.36 16.66 -26.40
C GLY A 56 -0.99 17.85 -25.68
N HIS A 57 -0.22 18.52 -24.81
CA HIS A 57 -0.64 19.73 -24.09
C HIS A 57 0.03 21.01 -24.63
N ASP A 58 1.00 20.89 -25.55
CA ASP A 58 1.79 22.02 -26.04
C ASP A 58 1.24 22.59 -27.35
N PHE A 59 1.23 23.93 -27.45
CA PHE A 59 0.71 24.68 -28.59
C PHE A 59 1.82 25.11 -29.55
N TYR A 60 1.60 24.93 -30.86
CA TYR A 60 2.55 25.32 -31.90
C TYR A 60 1.88 25.95 -33.11
N VAL A 61 2.63 26.76 -33.85
CA VAL A 61 2.18 27.41 -35.10
C VAL A 61 3.00 26.90 -36.27
N ILE A 62 2.32 26.47 -37.33
CA ILE A 62 2.90 26.21 -38.65
C ILE A 62 2.83 27.51 -39.44
N GLU A 63 4.00 28.14 -39.64
CA GLU A 63 4.18 29.44 -40.28
C GLU A 63 3.79 29.46 -41.77
N PRO A 64 3.45 30.62 -42.36
CA PRO A 64 3.14 30.75 -43.78
C PRO A 64 4.22 30.27 -44.74
N HIS A 65 3.81 29.90 -45.95
CA HIS A 65 4.68 29.33 -47.00
C HIS A 65 5.49 28.08 -46.54
N SER A 66 4.97 27.34 -45.56
CA SER A 66 5.60 26.12 -45.04
C SER A 66 5.03 24.84 -45.62
N VAL A 67 5.91 23.85 -45.76
CA VAL A 67 5.57 22.43 -45.85
C VAL A 67 6.09 21.78 -44.57
N ALA A 68 5.20 21.11 -43.84
CA ALA A 68 5.47 20.44 -42.57
C ALA A 68 5.12 18.96 -42.68
N ALA A 69 6.10 18.08 -42.50
CA ALA A 69 5.85 16.63 -42.44
C ALA A 69 5.63 16.19 -40.99
N ILE A 70 4.48 15.57 -40.71
CA ILE A 70 4.14 14.97 -39.43
C ILE A 70 4.70 13.55 -39.42
N ILE A 71 5.69 13.25 -38.56
CA ILE A 71 6.38 11.96 -38.60
C ILE A 71 6.51 11.38 -37.19
N ALA A 72 6.28 10.07 -37.04
CA ALA A 72 6.56 9.34 -35.80
C ALA A 72 8.00 9.61 -35.32
N GLN A 73 8.16 9.90 -34.02
CA GLN A 73 9.44 10.33 -33.43
C GLN A 73 10.59 9.34 -33.67
N SER A 74 11.80 9.91 -33.86
CA SER A 74 13.05 9.16 -33.77
C SER A 74 14.04 9.85 -32.82
N ASN A 75 13.85 9.65 -31.51
CA ASN A 75 14.79 9.94 -30.41
C ASN A 75 15.55 11.28 -30.49
N SER A 76 14.88 12.37 -30.90
CA SER A 76 15.48 13.70 -31.03
C SER A 76 14.76 14.71 -30.11
N PRO A 77 15.49 15.54 -29.32
CA PRO A 77 14.88 16.38 -28.28
C PRO A 77 14.31 17.72 -28.77
N ASN A 78 14.26 17.97 -30.08
CA ASN A 78 13.72 19.20 -30.67
C ASN A 78 12.53 18.86 -31.58
N LEU A 79 11.35 19.39 -31.26
CA LEU A 79 10.12 19.09 -32.00
C LEU A 79 10.09 19.69 -33.42
N PHE A 80 10.80 20.80 -33.61
CA PHE A 80 10.93 21.50 -34.89
C PHE A 80 12.39 21.53 -35.36
N VAL A 81 12.62 21.12 -36.61
CA VAL A 81 13.94 21.16 -37.27
C VAL A 81 13.83 21.91 -38.59
N ASP A 82 14.66 22.94 -38.77
CA ASP A 82 14.82 23.64 -40.06
C ASP A 82 15.62 22.75 -41.04
N LEU A 83 15.06 22.56 -42.24
CA LEU A 83 15.61 21.71 -43.30
C LEU A 83 16.28 22.51 -44.44
N THR A 84 16.57 23.80 -44.25
CA THR A 84 17.25 24.63 -45.27
C THR A 84 18.62 24.05 -45.68
N GLY A 85 18.67 23.41 -46.85
CA GLY A 85 19.89 22.89 -47.48
C GLY A 85 19.98 21.37 -47.63
N ILE A 86 19.03 20.59 -47.10
CA ILE A 86 18.92 19.14 -47.36
C ILE A 86 17.87 18.88 -48.44
N GLY A 87 18.30 18.21 -49.52
CA GLY A 87 17.50 17.99 -50.72
C GLY A 87 16.36 16.99 -50.54
N PHE A 88 15.26 17.42 -49.93
CA PHE A 88 14.00 16.69 -49.89
C PHE A 88 13.17 17.10 -51.12
N THR A 89 12.92 16.16 -52.03
CA THR A 89 12.15 16.41 -53.26
C THR A 89 10.75 15.82 -53.09
N LEU A 90 9.72 16.67 -53.12
CA LEU A 90 8.33 16.20 -53.21
C LEU A 90 8.14 15.39 -54.50
N PRO A 91 7.35 14.30 -54.51
CA PRO A 91 7.20 13.44 -55.69
C PRO A 91 6.38 14.06 -56.83
N PHE A 92 5.93 15.33 -56.70
CA PHE A 92 5.19 16.10 -57.69
C PHE A 92 5.44 17.61 -57.50
N ASP A 93 5.39 18.37 -58.60
CA ASP A 93 5.37 19.84 -58.56
C ASP A 93 4.00 20.32 -58.07
N VAL A 94 3.95 21.02 -56.94
CA VAL A 94 2.71 21.60 -56.40
C VAL A 94 2.49 23.00 -56.96
N LEU A 95 1.83 23.08 -58.12
CA LEU A 95 1.16 24.30 -58.55
C LEU A 95 -0.17 24.42 -57.80
N ILE A 96 -0.21 25.25 -56.75
CA ILE A 96 -1.48 25.67 -56.14
C ILE A 96 -2.10 26.71 -57.07
N GLU A 97 -2.81 26.25 -58.10
CA GLU A 97 -3.68 27.14 -58.88
C GLU A 97 -4.88 27.56 -58.01
N ASN A 98 -5.09 28.87 -57.92
CA ASN A 98 -6.08 29.47 -57.04
C ASN A 98 -7.48 29.36 -57.68
N GLU A 99 -8.12 28.19 -57.59
CA GLU A 99 -9.48 27.93 -58.12
C GLU A 99 -10.59 28.62 -57.28
N ALA A 100 -10.55 29.95 -57.23
CA ALA A 100 -11.67 30.77 -56.78
C ALA A 100 -11.54 32.21 -57.30
N LEU A 101 -11.63 32.41 -58.63
CA LEU A 101 -12.04 33.64 -59.36
C LEU A 101 -11.50 33.60 -60.80
N ASN A 102 -12.27 33.06 -61.77
CA ASN A 102 -12.07 33.33 -63.22
C ASN A 102 -13.25 32.83 -64.09
N GLU A 103 -14.44 33.45 -63.96
CA GLU A 103 -15.26 33.73 -65.16
C GLU A 103 -15.48 35.24 -65.27
N ALA A 104 -14.39 35.94 -65.60
CA ALA A 104 -14.43 37.24 -66.25
C ALA A 104 -13.62 37.14 -67.57
N PRO A 105 -14.06 37.74 -68.69
CA PRO A 105 -13.40 37.51 -69.97
C PRO A 105 -12.00 38.14 -70.01
N LYS A 106 -10.96 37.33 -70.23
CA LYS A 106 -9.59 37.82 -70.44
C LYS A 106 -9.49 38.59 -71.76
N ILE A 107 -9.65 39.92 -71.70
CA ILE A 107 -9.16 40.83 -72.74
C ILE A 107 -7.64 40.71 -72.76
N ASN A 108 -7.10 40.14 -73.84
CA ASN A 108 -5.66 39.89 -73.99
C ASN A 108 -4.93 41.18 -74.41
N LEU A 109 -4.63 42.04 -73.42
CA LEU A 109 -3.72 43.16 -73.59
C LEU A 109 -2.34 42.79 -73.03
N ASP A 110 -1.31 42.83 -73.87
CA ASP A 110 0.08 42.52 -73.49
C ASP A 110 0.68 43.69 -72.67
N ILE A 111 0.35 43.70 -71.38
CA ILE A 111 0.74 44.75 -70.42
C ILE A 111 2.26 44.87 -70.29
N GLN A 112 3.03 43.78 -70.42
CA GLN A 112 4.51 43.87 -70.41
C GLN A 112 5.02 44.63 -71.64
N LYS A 113 4.45 44.40 -72.82
CA LYS A 113 4.82 45.12 -74.04
C LYS A 113 4.39 46.59 -73.99
N PHE A 114 3.28 46.92 -73.32
CA PHE A 114 2.90 48.30 -73.02
C PHE A 114 3.92 48.99 -72.11
N PHE A 115 4.26 48.40 -70.95
CA PHE A 115 5.25 48.98 -70.03
C PHE A 115 6.64 49.12 -70.65
N ASN A 116 7.09 48.16 -71.47
CA ASN A 116 8.37 48.28 -72.18
C ASN A 116 8.37 49.43 -73.20
N LEU A 117 7.26 49.68 -73.92
CA LEU A 117 7.16 50.83 -74.83
C LEU A 117 7.19 52.17 -74.06
N VAL A 118 6.55 52.23 -72.89
CA VAL A 118 6.56 53.40 -72.01
C VAL A 118 7.96 53.65 -71.43
N LEU A 119 8.67 52.61 -70.95
CA LEU A 119 10.06 52.75 -70.47
C LEU A 119 11.05 53.12 -71.59
N GLU A 120 10.81 52.70 -72.83
CA GLU A 120 11.64 53.06 -73.98
C GLU A 120 11.25 54.41 -74.63
N GLY A 121 10.21 55.09 -74.14
CA GLY A 121 9.76 56.38 -74.68
C GLY A 121 9.16 56.31 -76.09
N LYS A 122 8.56 55.16 -76.46
CA LYS A 122 7.90 54.92 -77.76
C LYS A 122 6.38 55.02 -77.62
N ASP A 123 5.73 55.53 -78.66
CA ASP A 123 4.26 55.66 -78.72
C ASP A 123 3.58 54.27 -78.73
N PRO A 124 2.78 53.91 -77.70
CA PRO A 124 2.11 52.61 -77.64
C PRO A 124 1.01 52.43 -78.69
N THR A 125 0.47 53.51 -79.25
CA THR A 125 -0.70 53.46 -80.16
C THR A 125 -0.41 52.82 -81.52
N GLN A 126 0.87 52.66 -81.89
CA GLN A 126 1.26 51.97 -83.13
C GLN A 126 1.50 50.46 -82.96
N ALA A 127 1.39 49.92 -81.74
CA ALA A 127 1.69 48.52 -81.43
C ALA A 127 0.47 47.67 -81.05
N PHE A 128 -0.70 48.28 -80.87
CA PHE A 128 -1.95 47.64 -80.47
C PHE A 128 -3.12 48.16 -81.30
N THR A 129 -3.85 47.26 -81.96
CA THR A 129 -5.17 47.55 -82.57
C THR A 129 -6.27 47.35 -81.54
N PRO A 130 -7.30 48.23 -81.48
CA PRO A 130 -8.40 48.08 -80.53
C PRO A 130 -9.23 46.81 -80.82
N PRO A 131 -9.58 46.00 -79.81
CA PRO A 131 -10.42 44.81 -80.00
C PRO A 131 -11.92 45.11 -79.94
N ASP A 132 -12.70 44.44 -80.79
CA ASP A 132 -14.16 44.49 -80.85
C ASP A 132 -14.86 43.96 -79.59
N ALA A 133 -16.07 44.45 -79.31
CA ALA A 133 -16.91 43.99 -78.20
C ALA A 133 -18.23 43.35 -78.69
N GLY A 134 -18.50 42.13 -78.23
CA GLY A 134 -19.86 41.59 -78.07
C GLY A 134 -20.41 40.69 -79.18
N SER A 135 -20.46 39.37 -78.90
CA SER A 135 -21.63 38.54 -79.21
C SER A 135 -21.57 37.21 -78.45
N ASP A 136 -22.49 37.00 -77.51
CA ASP A 136 -23.03 35.65 -77.25
C ASP A 136 -24.40 35.56 -77.92
N SER A 137 -24.74 34.37 -78.44
CA SER A 137 -25.93 34.12 -79.26
C SER A 137 -26.90 33.18 -78.55
N SER A 138 -27.57 33.68 -77.52
CA SER A 138 -28.81 33.07 -77.05
C SER A 138 -29.85 34.10 -76.60
N VAL A 139 -31.12 33.78 -76.87
CA VAL A 139 -32.32 34.61 -76.68
C VAL A 139 -32.48 35.75 -77.70
N ASN A 140 -33.70 35.86 -78.22
CA ASN A 140 -34.11 36.72 -79.32
C ASN A 140 -35.37 37.48 -78.88
N ILE A 141 -35.64 38.64 -79.50
CA ILE A 141 -36.72 39.63 -79.23
C ILE A 141 -36.52 40.55 -78.01
N SER A 142 -36.82 41.85 -78.05
CA SER A 142 -36.93 42.83 -79.16
C SER A 142 -37.17 44.25 -78.59
N GLU A 143 -36.95 45.28 -79.41
CA GLU A 143 -37.55 46.64 -79.34
C GLU A 143 -36.90 47.76 -78.48
N HIS A 144 -36.29 48.74 -79.20
CA HIS A 144 -35.92 50.13 -78.82
C HIS A 144 -34.85 50.32 -77.70
N ALA A 145 -33.92 51.27 -77.71
CA ALA A 145 -33.33 52.18 -78.72
C ALA A 145 -32.14 52.94 -78.07
N ALA A 146 -31.11 53.48 -78.74
CA ALA A 146 -30.51 53.25 -80.05
C ALA A 146 -29.18 54.07 -80.17
N ASN A 147 -28.33 53.76 -81.17
CA ASN A 147 -27.43 54.64 -81.96
C ASN A 147 -25.98 54.13 -82.08
N THR A 148 -25.58 53.68 -83.27
CA THR A 148 -24.29 53.98 -83.96
C THR A 148 -24.23 53.16 -85.25
N GLY A 149 -23.91 53.79 -86.37
CA GLY A 149 -23.93 53.14 -87.68
C GLY A 149 -23.58 54.11 -88.79
N ASP A 150 -22.29 54.42 -88.91
CA ASP A 150 -21.78 55.16 -90.07
C ASP A 150 -21.88 54.29 -91.32
N VAL A 151 -22.60 54.79 -92.32
CA VAL A 151 -22.64 54.23 -93.67
C VAL A 151 -22.00 55.23 -94.62
N GLU A 152 -20.88 54.85 -95.20
CA GLU A 152 -20.23 55.60 -96.27
C GLU A 152 -21.13 55.58 -97.52
N ILE A 153 -21.72 56.73 -97.86
CA ILE A 153 -22.47 56.93 -99.10
C ILE A 153 -21.58 57.65 -100.11
N GLN A 154 -21.43 57.07 -101.30
CA GLN A 154 -20.68 57.67 -102.40
C GLN A 154 -21.38 58.93 -102.92
N TYR A 155 -20.57 59.92 -103.32
CA TYR A 155 -21.05 61.08 -104.05
C TYR A 155 -21.61 60.69 -105.42
N ASP A 156 -22.93 60.75 -105.58
CA ASP A 156 -23.54 61.11 -106.86
C ASP A 156 -24.06 62.56 -106.83
N ASN A 157 -23.72 63.29 -107.89
CA ASN A 157 -23.76 64.73 -107.94
C ASN A 157 -24.87 65.16 -108.90
N ASP A 158 -26.07 65.41 -108.39
CA ASP A 158 -27.17 65.97 -109.19
C ASP A 158 -27.88 67.14 -108.49
N GLN A 159 -28.14 68.18 -109.27
CA GLN A 159 -28.57 69.51 -108.84
C GLN A 159 -30.09 69.67 -108.93
N LEU A 160 -30.68 70.55 -108.09
CA LEU A 160 -31.69 71.54 -108.48
C LEU A 160 -32.04 72.42 -107.25
N LEU A 161 -31.44 73.61 -107.08
CA LEU A 161 -31.86 74.90 -107.65
C LEU A 161 -33.30 75.34 -107.33
N ALA A 162 -33.41 76.26 -106.38
CA ALA A 162 -34.38 77.35 -106.40
C ALA A 162 -33.71 78.62 -105.84
N GLU A 163 -33.38 79.57 -106.72
CA GLU A 163 -32.66 80.80 -106.39
C GLU A 163 -33.48 82.03 -106.80
N ALA A 164 -33.68 82.96 -105.85
CA ALA A 164 -33.98 84.38 -106.07
C ALA A 164 -33.93 85.11 -104.70
N GLY A 165 -33.38 86.31 -104.54
CA GLY A 165 -32.66 87.14 -105.50
C GLY A 165 -32.50 88.59 -105.03
N PHE A 166 -31.28 88.94 -104.59
CA PHE A 166 -30.70 90.30 -104.47
C PHE A 166 -31.20 91.33 -103.44
N GLU A 167 -30.24 92.19 -103.09
CA GLU A 167 -30.24 93.24 -102.05
C GLU A 167 -30.94 94.55 -102.50
N THR A 168 -31.44 95.37 -101.57
CA THR A 168 -30.86 96.71 -101.22
C THR A 168 -31.80 97.58 -100.35
N TYR A 169 -31.25 98.08 -99.23
CA TYR A 169 -31.51 99.37 -98.56
C TYR A 169 -32.93 99.99 -98.52
N TYR A 170 -33.59 99.95 -97.34
CA TYR A 170 -34.49 101.03 -96.87
C TYR A 170 -34.69 101.04 -95.33
N GLN A 171 -34.47 102.20 -94.72
CA GLN A 171 -35.06 102.64 -93.43
C GLN A 171 -35.96 103.86 -93.74
N PRO A 172 -36.98 104.24 -92.93
CA PRO A 172 -37.28 103.78 -91.57
C PRO A 172 -38.78 103.49 -91.28
N GLN A 173 -39.08 102.88 -90.12
CA GLN A 173 -39.86 103.52 -89.04
C GLN A 173 -39.93 102.61 -87.81
N ALA A 174 -39.90 103.21 -86.62
CA ALA A 174 -40.03 102.47 -85.37
C ALA A 174 -41.48 102.00 -85.16
N GLN A 175 -41.63 100.73 -84.84
CA GLN A 175 -42.85 100.14 -84.28
C GLN A 175 -42.41 99.23 -83.13
N ALA A 176 -43.11 99.30 -82.00
CA ALA A 176 -42.67 98.67 -80.76
C ALA A 176 -42.59 97.13 -80.89
N PHE A 177 -41.52 96.56 -80.35
CA PHE A 177 -41.55 95.18 -79.90
C PHE A 177 -42.08 95.18 -78.46
N ASP A 178 -42.96 94.23 -78.14
CA ASP A 178 -43.21 93.85 -76.75
C ASP A 178 -41.89 93.41 -76.10
N ASP A 179 -41.74 93.68 -74.81
CA ASP A 179 -40.72 93.00 -74.00
C ASP A 179 -41.10 91.51 -73.95
N ASP A 180 -40.29 90.65 -74.59
CA ASP A 180 -40.31 89.21 -74.30
C ASP A 180 -39.98 89.05 -72.80
N PRO A 181 -40.77 88.29 -72.02
CA PRO A 181 -40.51 88.13 -70.60
C PRO A 181 -39.16 87.41 -70.39
N GLU A 182 -38.33 87.91 -69.46
CA GLU A 182 -37.14 87.17 -69.02
C GLU A 182 -37.56 85.78 -68.52
N VAL A 183 -37.14 84.74 -69.23
CA VAL A 183 -37.37 83.35 -68.84
C VAL A 183 -36.29 82.95 -67.85
N TYR A 184 -36.63 82.97 -66.56
CA TYR A 184 -35.75 82.43 -65.52
C TYR A 184 -35.80 80.90 -65.54
N PHE A 185 -34.64 80.27 -65.70
CA PHE A 185 -34.45 78.84 -65.48
C PHE A 185 -34.01 78.60 -64.03
N PRO A 186 -34.62 77.66 -63.28
CA PRO A 186 -34.09 77.19 -62.00
C PRO A 186 -32.74 76.47 -62.19
N SER A 187 -32.06 76.13 -61.10
CA SER A 187 -30.92 75.20 -61.14
C SER A 187 -31.35 73.84 -61.69
N GLU A 188 -30.50 73.18 -62.48
CA GLU A 188 -30.76 71.82 -62.95
C GLU A 188 -30.76 70.81 -61.79
N GLY A 189 -29.95 71.06 -60.75
CA GLY A 189 -29.78 70.18 -59.61
C GLY A 189 -29.26 68.79 -59.99
N GLY A 190 -29.45 67.82 -59.10
CA GLY A 190 -29.03 66.44 -59.32
C GLY A 190 -27.55 66.18 -59.07
N GLU A 191 -26.82 67.14 -58.48
CA GLU A 191 -25.46 66.93 -58.02
C GLU A 191 -25.44 65.87 -56.91
N SER A 192 -24.46 64.97 -56.97
CA SER A 192 -24.31 63.86 -56.03
C SER A 192 -23.02 63.98 -55.22
N GLY A 193 -23.10 63.76 -53.91
CA GLY A 193 -21.95 63.69 -53.01
C GLY A 193 -21.97 62.45 -52.12
N ALA A 194 -20.85 62.17 -51.47
CA ALA A 194 -20.78 61.19 -50.39
C ALA A 194 -20.06 61.79 -49.17
N ILE A 195 -20.38 61.25 -48.00
CA ILE A 195 -19.72 61.53 -46.73
C ILE A 195 -19.53 60.19 -46.00
N GLU A 196 -18.33 59.99 -45.45
CA GLU A 196 -17.96 58.77 -44.76
C GLU A 196 -17.53 59.12 -43.33
N LEU A 197 -18.00 58.33 -42.37
CA LEU A 197 -17.70 58.40 -40.94
C LEU A 197 -17.46 56.96 -40.47
N THR A 198 -16.43 56.69 -39.68
CA THR A 198 -16.31 55.41 -38.96
C THR A 198 -16.69 55.65 -37.51
N GLU A 199 -17.45 54.73 -36.91
CA GLU A 199 -17.86 54.76 -35.51
C GLU A 199 -16.69 55.05 -34.56
N GLY A 200 -17.02 55.62 -33.41
CA GLY A 200 -16.07 55.89 -32.34
C GLY A 200 -15.91 54.69 -31.42
N ASP A 201 -14.70 54.51 -30.94
CA ASP A 201 -14.38 53.60 -29.84
C ASP A 201 -14.96 54.11 -28.49
N LEU A 202 -15.40 53.22 -27.60
CA LEU A 202 -15.76 53.50 -26.21
C LEU A 202 -14.57 53.32 -25.25
N GLU A 203 -13.58 52.49 -25.58
CA GLU A 203 -12.38 52.25 -24.75
C GLU A 203 -11.09 52.15 -25.61
N PRO A 204 -10.38 53.27 -25.88
CA PRO A 204 -10.50 54.58 -25.24
C PRO A 204 -11.55 55.46 -25.90
N LYS A 205 -12.50 55.99 -25.11
CA LYS A 205 -13.60 56.84 -25.60
C LYS A 205 -13.17 57.94 -26.57
N THR A 206 -13.54 57.79 -27.83
CA THR A 206 -13.30 58.77 -28.91
C THR A 206 -14.50 59.66 -29.23
N TYR A 207 -15.72 59.25 -28.85
CA TYR A 207 -16.93 60.06 -29.04
C TYR A 207 -16.91 61.43 -28.31
N PRO A 208 -17.44 62.51 -28.91
CA PRO A 208 -18.15 62.55 -30.19
C PRO A 208 -17.22 62.69 -31.41
N ILE A 209 -17.66 62.13 -32.54
CA ILE A 209 -16.96 62.15 -33.83
C ILE A 209 -17.74 62.98 -34.85
N THR A 210 -17.07 63.46 -35.90
CA THR A 210 -17.68 64.37 -36.88
C THR A 210 -17.03 64.24 -38.26
N ALA A 211 -17.87 64.13 -39.30
CA ALA A 211 -17.47 64.23 -40.70
C ALA A 211 -18.20 65.39 -41.39
N SER A 212 -17.68 65.86 -42.53
CA SER A 212 -18.38 66.85 -43.37
C SER A 212 -17.99 66.71 -44.83
N THR A 213 -18.97 66.83 -45.72
CA THR A 213 -18.77 66.89 -47.17
C THR A 213 -19.36 68.17 -47.73
N ILE A 214 -18.81 68.67 -48.83
CA ILE A 214 -19.26 69.91 -49.49
C ILE A 214 -19.56 69.60 -50.95
N LEU A 215 -20.78 69.89 -51.36
CA LEU A 215 -21.29 69.78 -52.72
C LEU A 215 -21.43 71.19 -53.29
N LEU A 216 -20.75 71.46 -54.40
CA LEU A 216 -20.97 72.69 -55.17
C LEU A 216 -22.22 72.50 -56.03
N VAL A 217 -23.12 73.49 -56.01
CA VAL A 217 -24.42 73.47 -56.68
C VAL A 217 -24.48 74.61 -57.67
N ASP A 218 -24.63 74.29 -58.95
CA ASP A 218 -24.59 75.28 -60.02
C ASP A 218 -25.92 76.05 -60.09
N ALA A 219 -25.84 77.38 -60.15
CA ALA A 219 -27.02 78.23 -60.27
C ALA A 219 -27.58 78.24 -61.69
N GLY A 220 -28.91 78.34 -61.79
CA GLY A 220 -29.59 78.58 -63.06
C GLY A 220 -29.50 80.06 -63.50
N SER A 221 -30.65 80.67 -63.75
CA SER A 221 -30.73 82.10 -64.13
C SER A 221 -30.71 83.06 -62.94
N LEU A 222 -30.90 82.56 -61.72
CA LEU A 222 -30.95 83.35 -60.49
C LEU A 222 -29.95 82.78 -59.46
N PRO A 223 -29.31 83.63 -58.64
CA PRO A 223 -28.46 83.17 -57.54
C PRO A 223 -29.20 82.21 -56.60
N LEU A 224 -28.52 81.14 -56.19
CA LEU A 224 -28.99 80.26 -55.13
C LEU A 224 -29.02 81.02 -53.79
N ASN A 225 -30.05 80.79 -52.97
CA ASN A 225 -30.22 81.39 -51.66
C ASN A 225 -29.76 80.39 -50.57
N PRO A 226 -28.59 80.59 -49.93
CA PRO A 226 -28.07 79.63 -48.95
C PRO A 226 -28.98 79.43 -47.72
N GLY A 227 -29.83 80.41 -47.38
CA GLY A 227 -30.81 80.29 -46.29
C GLY A 227 -32.04 79.45 -46.63
N SER A 228 -32.13 78.92 -47.86
CA SER A 228 -33.25 78.11 -48.35
C SER A 228 -32.90 76.64 -48.59
N VAL A 229 -31.66 76.23 -48.28
CA VAL A 229 -31.29 74.81 -48.28
C VAL A 229 -32.21 74.04 -47.30
N GLN A 230 -32.53 72.78 -47.59
CA GLN A 230 -33.29 71.89 -46.70
C GLN A 230 -33.20 70.43 -47.18
N PHE A 231 -33.46 69.47 -46.29
CA PHE A 231 -33.82 68.10 -46.73
C PHE A 231 -35.17 68.14 -47.46
N ALA A 232 -35.23 67.54 -48.65
CA ALA A 232 -36.35 67.63 -49.60
C ALA A 232 -37.69 67.25 -48.93
N PRO A 233 -38.71 68.12 -48.91
CA PRO A 233 -39.95 67.88 -48.16
C PRO A 233 -40.72 66.62 -48.55
N GLU A 234 -40.65 66.22 -49.83
CA GLU A 234 -41.38 65.07 -50.36
C GLU A 234 -40.82 63.73 -49.85
N SER A 235 -39.49 63.54 -49.82
CA SER A 235 -38.85 62.30 -49.34
C SER A 235 -38.50 62.32 -47.85
N ARG A 236 -38.30 63.49 -47.22
CA ARG A 236 -37.97 63.63 -45.78
C ARG A 236 -38.95 62.87 -44.87
N GLY A 237 -40.23 62.80 -45.21
CA GLY A 237 -41.22 62.04 -44.44
C GLY A 237 -41.03 60.52 -44.51
N GLN A 238 -40.60 60.00 -45.66
CA GLN A 238 -40.29 58.58 -45.85
C GLN A 238 -38.97 58.21 -45.17
N LEU A 239 -37.92 59.03 -45.36
CA LEU A 239 -36.63 58.88 -44.69
C LEU A 239 -36.79 58.92 -43.16
N LEU A 240 -37.57 59.86 -42.62
CA LEU A 240 -37.83 59.92 -41.16
C LEU A 240 -38.56 58.68 -40.64
N ASN A 241 -39.56 58.15 -41.35
CA ASN A 241 -40.25 56.93 -40.92
C ASN A 241 -39.29 55.74 -40.89
N LEU A 242 -38.48 55.60 -41.95
CA LEU A 242 -37.51 54.52 -42.09
C LEU A 242 -36.40 54.60 -41.03
N LEU A 243 -35.79 55.77 -40.83
CA LEU A 243 -34.84 56.01 -39.73
C LEU A 243 -35.45 55.64 -38.36
N ASN A 244 -36.73 55.97 -38.15
CA ASN A 244 -37.49 55.60 -36.95
C ASN A 244 -37.98 54.14 -36.94
N GLU A 245 -37.74 53.32 -37.96
CA GLU A 245 -38.09 51.90 -37.98
C GLU A 245 -36.85 51.01 -37.87
N THR A 246 -35.70 51.45 -38.38
CA THR A 246 -34.53 50.60 -38.60
C THR A 246 -33.34 50.86 -37.68
N ILE A 247 -33.17 52.08 -37.15
CA ILE A 247 -31.93 52.45 -36.44
C ILE A 247 -32.06 52.22 -34.93
N THR A 248 -31.11 51.47 -34.37
CA THR A 248 -30.96 51.21 -32.94
C THR A 248 -29.55 51.61 -32.45
N SER A 249 -29.36 51.67 -31.14
CA SER A 249 -28.12 52.05 -30.46
C SER A 249 -28.09 51.36 -29.11
N SER A 250 -27.12 50.48 -28.88
CA SER A 250 -27.14 49.46 -27.84
C SER A 250 -28.49 48.71 -27.76
N GLN A 251 -29.04 48.32 -28.92
CA GLN A 251 -30.37 47.72 -29.14
C GLN A 251 -31.58 48.59 -28.72
N GLN A 252 -31.35 49.85 -28.33
CA GLN A 252 -32.42 50.80 -28.04
C GLN A 252 -32.81 51.59 -29.28
N LYS A 253 -34.12 51.74 -29.50
CA LYS A 253 -34.66 52.41 -30.68
C LYS A 253 -34.29 53.89 -30.74
N VAL A 254 -33.57 54.30 -31.78
CA VAL A 254 -33.22 55.70 -32.01
C VAL A 254 -34.41 56.44 -32.62
N ILE A 255 -34.89 57.47 -31.94
CA ILE A 255 -36.03 58.28 -32.38
C ILE A 255 -35.54 59.51 -33.15
N PHE A 256 -35.83 59.54 -34.45
CA PHE A 256 -35.44 60.61 -35.36
C PHE A 256 -36.50 61.70 -35.50
N SER A 257 -36.05 62.95 -35.51
CA SER A 257 -36.89 64.13 -35.69
C SER A 257 -36.21 65.19 -36.56
N TYR A 258 -37.00 66.02 -37.25
CA TYR A 258 -36.47 67.16 -38.03
C TYR A 258 -36.52 68.44 -37.20
N ASP A 259 -35.34 69.00 -36.96
CA ASP A 259 -35.10 70.25 -36.25
C ASP A 259 -35.00 71.39 -37.27
N THR A 260 -36.06 72.21 -37.33
CA THR A 260 -36.17 73.31 -38.30
C THR A 260 -35.27 74.51 -38.01
N ASP A 261 -34.82 74.67 -36.76
CA ASP A 261 -34.02 75.83 -36.34
C ASP A 261 -32.56 75.66 -36.78
N PHE A 262 -32.09 74.42 -36.87
CA PHE A 262 -30.74 74.04 -37.31
C PHE A 262 -30.71 73.25 -38.62
N GLN A 263 -31.86 73.08 -39.29
CA GLN A 263 -32.03 72.24 -40.48
C GLN A 263 -31.36 70.86 -40.35
N SER A 264 -31.68 70.14 -39.28
CA SER A 264 -31.00 68.88 -38.97
C SER A 264 -31.95 67.73 -38.68
N LEU A 265 -31.54 66.52 -39.07
CA LEU A 265 -32.18 65.28 -38.62
C LEU A 265 -31.46 64.82 -37.36
N VAL A 266 -32.19 64.66 -36.26
CA VAL A 266 -31.63 64.37 -34.92
C VAL A 266 -32.20 63.05 -34.42
N GLY A 267 -31.33 62.05 -34.26
CA GLY A 267 -31.64 60.75 -33.65
C GLY A 267 -31.35 60.75 -32.16
N LYS A 268 -32.31 60.29 -31.34
CA LYS A 268 -32.21 60.29 -29.87
C LYS A 268 -32.67 59.00 -29.21
N VAL A 269 -31.96 58.63 -28.14
CA VAL A 269 -32.30 57.53 -27.22
C VAL A 269 -32.41 58.09 -25.81
N ASP A 270 -33.55 57.84 -25.14
CA ASP A 270 -33.88 58.38 -23.80
C ASP A 270 -33.63 59.89 -23.60
N GLY A 271 -33.74 60.66 -24.68
CA GLY A 271 -33.54 62.11 -24.73
C GLY A 271 -32.09 62.56 -24.98
N ASN A 272 -31.12 61.64 -24.89
CA ASN A 272 -29.74 61.85 -25.31
C ASN A 272 -29.64 61.82 -26.84
N GLU A 273 -28.67 62.51 -27.41
CA GLU A 273 -28.42 62.52 -28.84
C GLU A 273 -27.46 61.39 -29.22
N VAL A 274 -27.84 60.58 -30.20
CA VAL A 274 -26.99 59.50 -30.75
C VAL A 274 -26.26 60.05 -31.97
N ILE A 275 -27.02 60.61 -32.92
CA ILE A 275 -26.48 61.14 -34.17
C ILE A 275 -27.29 62.34 -34.67
N ARG A 276 -26.61 63.27 -35.35
CA ARG A 276 -27.20 64.46 -35.96
C ARG A 276 -26.61 64.73 -37.34
N PHE A 277 -27.50 64.80 -38.33
CA PHE A 277 -27.20 65.21 -39.70
C PHE A 277 -27.57 66.69 -39.86
N VAL A 278 -26.58 67.59 -39.92
CA VAL A 278 -26.78 69.04 -40.05
C VAL A 278 -26.55 69.47 -41.48
N LEU A 279 -27.51 70.19 -42.05
CA LEU A 279 -27.40 70.78 -43.38
C LEU A 279 -27.12 72.29 -43.26
N ALA A 280 -26.16 72.77 -44.03
CA ALA A 280 -25.84 74.19 -44.14
C ALA A 280 -25.50 74.54 -45.59
N ALA A 281 -25.64 75.81 -45.96
CA ALA A 281 -25.14 76.29 -47.24
C ALA A 281 -24.46 77.65 -47.11
N SER A 282 -23.55 77.93 -48.04
CA SER A 282 -22.90 79.24 -48.18
C SER A 282 -22.78 79.61 -49.66
N GLN A 283 -22.75 80.90 -49.99
CA GLN A 283 -22.56 81.32 -51.38
C GLN A 283 -21.15 80.92 -51.85
N ALA A 284 -21.04 80.39 -53.07
CA ALA A 284 -19.77 80.12 -53.71
C ALA A 284 -19.06 81.43 -54.12
N ASN A 285 -17.77 81.31 -54.48
CA ASN A 285 -16.89 82.45 -54.77
C ASN A 285 -17.32 83.30 -55.98
N ASN A 286 -18.18 82.79 -56.87
CA ASN A 286 -18.73 83.56 -58.00
C ASN A 286 -19.98 84.38 -57.65
N GLY A 287 -20.54 84.22 -56.44
CA GLY A 287 -21.68 84.99 -55.94
C GLY A 287 -23.04 84.55 -56.49
N ILE A 288 -23.12 83.43 -57.22
CA ILE A 288 -24.37 82.88 -57.76
C ILE A 288 -24.61 81.42 -57.33
N ASP A 289 -23.58 80.58 -57.38
CA ASP A 289 -23.64 79.17 -56.97
C ASP A 289 -23.63 79.05 -55.43
N ALA A 290 -23.89 77.85 -54.91
CA ALA A 290 -23.85 77.56 -53.48
C ALA A 290 -22.98 76.34 -53.16
N ASN A 291 -22.24 76.42 -52.06
CA ASN A 291 -21.64 75.27 -51.41
C ASN A 291 -22.63 74.75 -50.37
N VAL A 292 -23.21 73.58 -50.60
CA VAL A 292 -24.05 72.83 -49.65
C VAL A 292 -23.16 71.90 -48.85
N THR A 293 -23.21 72.01 -47.53
CA THR A 293 -22.44 71.19 -46.59
C THR A 293 -23.39 70.29 -45.81
N LEU A 294 -23.16 68.97 -45.85
CA LEU A 294 -23.72 68.03 -44.90
C LEU A 294 -22.67 67.68 -43.86
N THR A 295 -23.00 67.81 -42.58
CA THR A 295 -22.16 67.45 -41.43
C THR A 295 -22.85 66.35 -40.63
N ILE A 296 -22.17 65.21 -40.43
CA ILE A 296 -22.61 64.16 -39.51
C ILE A 296 -21.88 64.39 -38.18
N ASN A 297 -22.62 64.47 -37.08
CA ASN A 297 -22.08 64.47 -35.72
C ASN A 297 -22.65 63.26 -34.98
N GLN A 298 -21.79 62.35 -34.52
CA GLN A 298 -22.20 61.17 -33.75
C GLN A 298 -21.63 61.25 -32.34
N GLN A 299 -22.46 60.91 -31.35
CA GLN A 299 -22.15 61.04 -29.92
C GLN A 299 -22.26 59.72 -29.15
N MET A 300 -22.95 58.73 -29.74
CA MET A 300 -23.13 57.38 -29.23
C MET A 300 -23.10 56.38 -30.40
N PRO A 301 -22.80 55.10 -30.15
CA PRO A 301 -22.75 54.09 -31.20
C PRO A 301 -24.10 53.89 -31.90
N ILE A 302 -24.08 53.35 -33.11
CA ILE A 302 -25.27 52.90 -33.83
C ILE A 302 -25.11 51.42 -34.16
N ASP A 303 -26.13 50.63 -33.88
CA ASP A 303 -26.06 49.20 -34.15
C ASP A 303 -26.03 48.95 -35.67
N HIS A 304 -24.99 48.29 -36.19
CA HIS A 304 -24.93 47.84 -37.60
C HIS A 304 -25.69 46.53 -37.88
N ARG A 305 -26.63 46.19 -36.98
CA ARG A 305 -27.42 44.97 -37.03
C ARG A 305 -28.61 45.06 -37.97
N ASP A 306 -29.12 43.88 -38.33
CA ASP A 306 -30.34 43.65 -39.09
C ASP A 306 -30.26 44.17 -40.55
N LYS A 307 -29.80 43.28 -41.46
CA LYS A 307 -29.65 43.57 -42.90
C LYS A 307 -30.93 44.10 -43.52
N ILE A 308 -30.88 45.35 -43.95
CA ILE A 308 -31.99 46.10 -44.54
C ILE A 308 -31.52 46.70 -45.85
N ASP A 309 -32.32 46.60 -46.90
CA ASP A 309 -32.09 47.25 -48.20
C ASP A 309 -33.38 47.94 -48.64
N SER A 310 -33.29 49.23 -48.91
CA SER A 310 -34.44 50.09 -49.19
C SER A 310 -34.01 51.36 -49.95
N SER A 311 -34.99 52.13 -50.46
CA SER A 311 -34.73 53.31 -51.28
C SER A 311 -33.96 54.45 -50.60
N PHE A 312 -33.88 54.48 -49.26
CA PHE A 312 -33.21 55.55 -48.51
C PHE A 312 -32.21 55.06 -47.46
N ILE A 313 -32.28 53.80 -47.02
CA ILE A 313 -31.32 53.21 -46.07
C ILE A 313 -30.93 51.80 -46.52
N SER A 314 -29.64 51.50 -46.46
CA SER A 314 -29.09 50.15 -46.53
C SER A 314 -28.25 49.89 -45.28
N ILE A 315 -28.48 48.77 -44.59
CA ILE A 315 -27.69 48.33 -43.43
C ILE A 315 -27.06 46.98 -43.75
N THR A 316 -25.77 46.88 -43.46
CA THR A 316 -24.94 45.67 -43.56
C THR A 316 -24.09 45.58 -42.30
N ASP A 317 -23.61 44.37 -41.99
CA ASP A 317 -22.73 44.02 -40.84
C ASP A 317 -21.42 44.84 -40.73
N GLN A 318 -21.20 45.85 -41.57
CA GLN A 318 -20.03 46.73 -41.51
C GLN A 318 -20.35 48.20 -41.88
N GLN A 319 -21.58 48.49 -42.34
CA GLN A 319 -21.95 49.81 -42.87
C GLN A 319 -23.46 50.10 -42.82
N LEU A 320 -23.81 51.26 -42.29
CA LEU A 320 -25.09 51.95 -42.45
C LEU A 320 -24.96 53.03 -43.53
N ARG A 321 -25.74 52.92 -44.60
CA ARG A 321 -25.81 53.88 -45.71
C ARG A 321 -27.15 54.59 -45.71
N ILE A 322 -27.16 55.92 -45.80
CA ILE A 322 -28.36 56.76 -45.78
C ILE A 322 -28.32 57.75 -46.95
N PHE A 323 -29.34 57.77 -47.80
CA PHE A 323 -29.46 58.72 -48.91
C PHE A 323 -30.26 59.96 -48.48
N PHE A 324 -29.63 61.13 -48.56
CA PHE A 324 -30.24 62.42 -48.25
C PHE A 324 -30.56 63.20 -49.52
N ASP A 325 -31.85 63.28 -49.86
CA ASP A 325 -32.33 64.24 -50.84
C ASP A 325 -32.33 65.65 -50.25
N ILE A 326 -31.74 66.59 -50.98
CA ILE A 326 -31.56 67.98 -50.57
C ILE A 326 -32.10 68.89 -51.67
N GLU A 327 -32.70 70.00 -51.25
CA GLU A 327 -33.11 71.11 -52.12
C GLU A 327 -32.41 72.39 -51.66
N ILE A 328 -32.10 73.27 -52.62
CA ILE A 328 -31.74 74.66 -52.36
C ILE A 328 -32.43 75.54 -53.40
N TYR A 329 -33.15 76.56 -52.94
CA TYR A 329 -33.96 77.41 -53.81
C TYR A 329 -33.15 78.62 -54.28
N ASP A 330 -33.52 79.16 -55.43
CA ASP A 330 -32.99 80.45 -55.88
C ASP A 330 -33.62 81.64 -55.11
N VAL A 331 -33.09 82.85 -55.31
CA VAL A 331 -33.66 84.10 -54.74
C VAL A 331 -35.07 84.43 -55.26
N GLY A 332 -35.55 83.74 -56.31
CA GLY A 332 -36.93 83.78 -56.80
C GLY A 332 -37.86 82.76 -56.12
N ASN A 333 -37.32 81.92 -55.22
CA ASN A 333 -37.99 80.80 -54.57
C ASN A 333 -38.43 79.68 -55.55
N ASN A 334 -37.63 79.43 -56.60
CA ASN A 334 -37.77 78.24 -57.43
C ASN A 334 -36.92 77.10 -56.87
N ALA A 335 -37.48 75.89 -56.83
CA ALA A 335 -36.77 74.65 -56.50
C ALA A 335 -35.85 74.21 -57.67
N PRO A 336 -34.81 73.40 -57.43
CA PRO A 336 -34.04 72.78 -58.51
C PRO A 336 -34.89 71.78 -59.30
N LEU A 337 -34.51 71.49 -60.54
CA LEU A 337 -35.24 70.51 -61.39
C LEU A 337 -35.10 69.07 -60.89
N ASN A 338 -33.96 68.74 -60.28
CA ASN A 338 -33.69 67.47 -59.62
C ASN A 338 -33.18 67.74 -58.19
N SER A 339 -33.57 66.92 -57.22
CA SER A 339 -32.98 66.98 -55.87
C SER A 339 -31.50 66.62 -55.92
N LEU A 340 -30.72 67.25 -55.06
CA LEU A 340 -29.33 66.88 -54.82
C LEU A 340 -29.31 65.65 -53.92
N THR A 341 -28.36 64.74 -54.10
CA THR A 341 -28.26 63.52 -53.28
C THR A 341 -26.92 63.46 -52.57
N ILE A 342 -26.92 63.39 -51.24
CA ILE A 342 -25.72 63.05 -50.48
C ILE A 342 -25.90 61.68 -49.84
N GLU A 343 -25.02 60.73 -50.15
CA GLU A 343 -24.94 59.45 -49.45
C GLU A 343 -24.10 59.63 -48.17
N GLY A 344 -24.71 59.37 -47.01
CA GLY A 344 -24.01 59.23 -45.74
C GLY A 344 -23.69 57.78 -45.46
N ILE A 345 -22.41 57.46 -45.38
CA ILE A 345 -21.88 56.15 -45.03
C ILE A 345 -21.34 56.25 -43.60
N ILE A 346 -21.90 55.45 -42.70
CA ILE A 346 -21.40 55.21 -41.37
C ILE A 346 -20.81 53.80 -41.42
N ASN A 347 -19.50 53.69 -41.30
CA ASN A 347 -18.78 52.44 -41.19
C ASN A 347 -18.78 52.00 -39.74
N ASP A 348 -18.87 50.70 -39.57
CA ASP A 348 -18.78 50.04 -38.29
C ASP A 348 -17.43 50.23 -37.60
N GLY A 349 -17.43 50.01 -36.29
CA GLY A 349 -16.36 50.40 -35.40
C GLY A 349 -15.23 49.39 -35.23
N VAL A 350 -14.64 49.45 -34.05
CA VAL A 350 -13.66 48.48 -33.54
C VAL A 350 -14.42 47.37 -32.82
N LEU A 351 -14.24 46.14 -33.29
CA LEU A 351 -14.76 44.93 -32.63
C LEU A 351 -14.32 44.86 -31.15
N PRO A 352 -15.13 44.29 -30.24
CA PRO A 352 -14.67 44.00 -28.89
C PRO A 352 -13.52 43.00 -28.91
N ASN A 353 -12.65 43.05 -27.90
CA ASN A 353 -11.40 42.29 -27.86
C ASN A 353 -11.11 41.82 -26.42
N VAL A 354 -10.58 40.61 -26.26
CA VAL A 354 -10.44 39.97 -24.94
C VAL A 354 -9.03 39.43 -24.70
N SER A 355 -8.55 39.58 -23.46
CA SER A 355 -7.22 39.13 -23.08
C SER A 355 -7.15 37.61 -22.83
N SER A 356 -5.97 37.04 -23.06
CA SER A 356 -5.65 35.62 -22.81
C SER A 356 -4.69 35.43 -21.63
N ASP A 357 -4.56 36.43 -20.75
CA ASP A 357 -3.55 36.51 -19.68
C ASP A 357 -4.13 36.38 -18.26
N SER A 358 -5.43 36.12 -18.13
CA SER A 358 -6.04 35.93 -16.82
C SER A 358 -5.73 34.53 -16.28
N THR A 359 -5.11 34.48 -15.10
CA THR A 359 -4.78 33.24 -14.40
C THR A 359 -5.20 33.33 -12.94
N VAL A 360 -5.80 32.26 -12.43
CA VAL A 360 -6.10 32.11 -11.00
C VAL A 360 -5.60 30.77 -10.49
N ARG A 361 -5.26 30.72 -9.20
CA ARG A 361 -4.82 29.52 -8.48
C ARG A 361 -5.83 29.15 -7.42
N ILE A 362 -6.10 27.86 -7.26
CA ILE A 362 -6.98 27.30 -6.25
C ILE A 362 -6.36 26.02 -5.69
N GLU A 363 -5.94 26.04 -4.43
CA GLU A 363 -5.54 24.84 -3.67
C GLU A 363 -6.74 23.88 -3.56
N GLU A 364 -6.49 22.58 -3.48
CA GLU A 364 -7.58 21.61 -3.30
C GLU A 364 -8.11 21.53 -1.86
N SER A 365 -9.35 21.05 -1.74
CA SER A 365 -10.03 20.96 -0.44
C SER A 365 -11.18 19.98 -0.45
N LEU A 366 -11.36 19.28 0.68
CA LEU A 366 -12.56 18.51 1.01
C LEU A 366 -13.78 19.39 1.36
N THR A 367 -13.66 20.72 1.30
CA THR A 367 -14.74 21.66 1.58
C THR A 367 -14.81 22.75 0.54
N ALA A 368 -16.02 23.02 0.04
CA ALA A 368 -16.21 23.99 -1.04
C ALA A 368 -15.69 25.39 -0.68
N HIS A 369 -14.83 25.94 -1.54
CA HIS A 369 -14.26 27.28 -1.41
C HIS A 369 -14.10 27.93 -2.78
N SER A 370 -13.73 29.20 -2.82
CA SER A 370 -13.71 29.95 -4.08
C SER A 370 -12.63 31.02 -4.12
N VAL A 371 -12.15 31.29 -5.33
CA VAL A 371 -11.21 32.35 -5.65
C VAL A 371 -11.80 33.20 -6.78
N SER A 372 -11.54 34.51 -6.75
CA SER A 372 -12.00 35.44 -7.77
C SER A 372 -10.83 35.91 -8.62
N GLY A 373 -11.08 36.08 -9.92
CA GLY A 373 -10.14 36.66 -10.87
C GLY A 373 -10.83 37.70 -11.75
N VAL A 374 -10.03 38.40 -12.55
CA VAL A 374 -10.49 39.38 -13.52
C VAL A 374 -9.76 39.14 -14.83
N THR A 375 -10.47 39.17 -15.95
CA THR A 375 -9.91 39.20 -17.31
C THR A 375 -10.20 40.56 -17.95
N HIS A 376 -9.31 41.05 -18.80
CA HIS A 376 -9.49 42.35 -19.43
C HIS A 376 -10.30 42.19 -20.71
N ILE A 377 -11.43 42.90 -20.75
CA ILE A 377 -12.27 43.06 -21.92
C ILE A 377 -12.06 44.50 -22.40
N ASP A 378 -11.59 44.64 -23.63
CA ASP A 378 -11.65 45.86 -24.41
C ASP A 378 -13.01 45.85 -25.12
N ILE A 379 -13.86 46.83 -24.79
CA ILE A 379 -15.26 46.84 -25.24
C ILE A 379 -15.41 47.28 -26.70
N GLY A 380 -14.39 47.91 -27.30
CA GLY A 380 -14.48 48.44 -28.65
C GLY A 380 -15.57 49.51 -28.78
N SER A 381 -16.31 49.50 -29.90
CA SER A 381 -17.21 50.61 -30.28
C SER A 381 -18.62 50.57 -29.68
N ASP A 382 -19.16 49.43 -29.25
CA ASP A 382 -20.40 49.36 -28.45
C ASP A 382 -20.15 48.68 -27.08
N ASN A 383 -21.18 48.55 -26.26
CA ASN A 383 -21.11 47.93 -24.95
C ASN A 383 -21.31 46.41 -25.10
N ILE A 384 -20.71 45.62 -24.20
CA ILE A 384 -20.89 44.17 -24.20
C ILE A 384 -22.34 43.80 -23.84
N ALA A 385 -23.02 43.05 -24.72
CA ALA A 385 -24.36 42.53 -24.50
C ALA A 385 -24.34 41.16 -23.83
N SER A 386 -23.38 40.30 -24.18
CA SER A 386 -23.22 38.97 -23.58
C SER A 386 -21.76 38.52 -23.52
N ILE A 387 -21.49 37.63 -22.56
CA ILE A 387 -20.23 36.91 -22.43
C ILE A 387 -20.52 35.42 -22.34
N ALA A 388 -19.74 34.59 -23.02
CA ALA A 388 -19.94 33.14 -23.03
C ALA A 388 -18.61 32.39 -23.08
N PHE A 389 -18.56 31.25 -22.39
CA PHE A 389 -17.54 30.25 -22.64
C PHE A 389 -17.81 29.53 -23.97
N SER A 390 -16.75 29.12 -24.65
CA SER A 390 -16.84 28.26 -25.83
C SER A 390 -17.50 26.92 -25.45
N GLU A 391 -18.35 26.37 -26.31
CA GLU A 391 -19.01 25.08 -26.04
C GLU A 391 -18.01 23.92 -25.87
N LEU A 392 -16.87 23.99 -26.58
CA LEU A 392 -15.78 23.04 -26.49
C LEU A 392 -14.69 23.56 -25.53
N GLN A 393 -14.43 22.78 -24.48
CA GLN A 393 -13.34 23.00 -23.52
C GLN A 393 -12.43 21.76 -23.50
N PRO A 394 -11.41 21.67 -24.39
CA PRO A 394 -10.58 20.47 -24.51
C PRO A 394 -9.82 20.09 -23.23
N SER A 395 -9.49 21.08 -22.41
CA SER A 395 -8.82 20.95 -21.10
C SER A 395 -9.64 20.17 -20.06
N LEU A 396 -10.96 20.10 -20.22
CA LEU A 396 -11.87 19.40 -19.31
C LEU A 396 -12.19 17.97 -19.78
N VAL A 397 -11.55 17.49 -20.86
CA VAL A 397 -11.81 16.15 -21.41
C VAL A 397 -10.92 15.12 -20.73
N GLY A 398 -11.54 14.14 -20.06
CA GLY A 398 -10.84 12.98 -19.51
C GLY A 398 -10.22 13.18 -18.13
N ILE A 399 -10.42 14.34 -17.49
CA ILE A 399 -10.07 14.56 -16.08
C ILE A 399 -10.94 13.71 -15.16
N THR A 400 -10.38 13.26 -14.04
CA THR A 400 -11.06 12.45 -13.03
C THR A 400 -11.09 13.18 -11.68
N SER A 401 -11.87 12.68 -10.73
CA SER A 401 -11.89 13.16 -9.34
C SER A 401 -12.20 11.96 -8.45
N GLU A 402 -11.37 11.71 -7.43
CA GLU A 402 -11.45 10.50 -6.60
C GLU A 402 -11.37 9.19 -7.43
N GLY A 403 -10.66 9.24 -8.57
CA GLY A 403 -10.58 8.17 -9.56
C GLY A 403 -11.90 7.89 -10.30
N LEU A 404 -12.88 8.79 -10.22
CA LEU A 404 -14.17 8.69 -10.90
C LEU A 404 -14.20 9.57 -12.16
N ALA A 405 -14.87 9.10 -13.21
CA ALA A 405 -15.00 9.82 -14.46
C ALA A 405 -15.85 11.08 -14.31
N THR A 406 -15.37 12.20 -14.87
CA THR A 406 -16.09 13.48 -14.89
C THR A 406 -16.66 13.82 -16.27
N GLN A 407 -17.56 14.80 -16.28
CA GLN A 407 -18.10 15.45 -17.46
C GLN A 407 -18.27 16.95 -17.18
N TYR A 408 -18.14 17.79 -18.21
CA TYR A 408 -18.41 19.22 -18.11
C TYR A 408 -19.66 19.64 -18.88
N GLN A 409 -20.25 20.74 -18.45
CA GLN A 409 -21.34 21.43 -19.14
C GLN A 409 -21.00 22.92 -19.24
N VAL A 410 -21.32 23.52 -20.39
CA VAL A 410 -21.23 24.97 -20.63
C VAL A 410 -22.64 25.55 -20.71
N GLU A 411 -22.91 26.58 -19.92
CA GLU A 411 -24.20 27.27 -19.82
C GLU A 411 -23.98 28.77 -20.01
N GLY A 412 -23.65 29.19 -21.24
CA GLY A 412 -23.33 30.58 -21.55
C GLY A 412 -22.11 31.07 -20.76
N ASN A 413 -22.32 31.90 -19.75
CA ASN A 413 -21.28 32.50 -18.92
C ASN A 413 -20.77 31.59 -17.78
N ARG A 414 -21.15 30.31 -17.77
CA ARG A 414 -20.82 29.33 -16.71
C ARG A 414 -20.27 28.04 -17.30
N VAL A 415 -19.20 27.53 -16.68
CA VAL A 415 -18.67 26.16 -16.88
C VAL A 415 -18.86 25.39 -15.58
N ALA A 416 -19.34 24.15 -15.67
CA ALA A 416 -19.52 23.27 -14.52
C ALA A 416 -18.96 21.87 -14.81
N LEU A 417 -18.11 21.37 -13.92
CA LEU A 417 -17.58 20.00 -13.91
C LEU A 417 -18.35 19.17 -12.87
N SER A 418 -18.70 17.93 -13.22
CA SER A 418 -19.51 17.01 -12.40
C SER A 418 -19.12 15.55 -12.66
N TYR A 419 -19.52 14.62 -11.79
CA TYR A 419 -19.34 13.19 -12.04
C TYR A 419 -20.29 12.68 -13.14
N VAL A 420 -19.82 11.79 -14.02
CA VAL A 420 -20.64 11.18 -15.08
C VAL A 420 -21.86 10.45 -14.52
N ASP A 421 -21.68 9.68 -13.45
CA ASP A 421 -22.76 8.90 -12.82
C ASP A 421 -23.66 9.75 -11.88
N HIS A 422 -23.20 10.95 -11.49
CA HIS A 422 -23.89 11.85 -10.55
C HIS A 422 -23.79 13.32 -11.03
N PRO A 423 -24.49 13.70 -12.12
CA PRO A 423 -24.36 15.02 -12.75
C PRO A 423 -24.80 16.19 -11.87
N ASP A 424 -25.64 15.95 -10.85
CA ASP A 424 -26.03 16.96 -9.86
C ASP A 424 -24.93 17.25 -8.82
N THR A 425 -23.86 16.46 -8.78
CA THR A 425 -22.71 16.64 -7.88
C THR A 425 -21.60 17.38 -8.61
N LEU A 426 -21.47 18.67 -8.29
CA LEU A 426 -20.44 19.56 -8.83
C LEU A 426 -19.08 19.30 -8.18
N ILE A 427 -18.03 19.38 -8.99
CA ILE A 427 -16.62 19.24 -8.61
C ILE A 427 -15.92 20.60 -8.72
N LEU A 428 -16.11 21.30 -9.84
CA LEU A 428 -15.56 22.61 -10.12
C LEU A 428 -16.62 23.45 -10.86
N THR A 429 -16.74 24.74 -10.56
CA THR A 429 -17.51 25.69 -11.40
C THR A 429 -16.74 26.98 -11.65
N VAL A 430 -16.89 27.54 -12.84
CA VAL A 430 -16.37 28.86 -13.20
C VAL A 430 -17.51 29.72 -13.73
N GLU A 431 -17.77 30.86 -13.10
CA GLU A 431 -18.83 31.81 -13.47
C GLU A 431 -18.23 33.17 -13.81
N LEU A 432 -18.48 33.66 -15.01
CA LEU A 432 -17.89 34.86 -15.60
C LEU A 432 -18.96 35.95 -15.82
N GLN A 433 -18.61 37.22 -15.62
CA GLN A 433 -19.52 38.36 -15.77
C GLN A 433 -19.08 39.26 -16.93
N THR A 434 -20.00 40.04 -17.49
CA THR A 434 -19.69 40.99 -18.59
C THR A 434 -18.77 42.15 -18.18
N SER A 435 -18.45 42.29 -16.89
CA SER A 435 -17.40 43.17 -16.36
C SER A 435 -15.98 42.58 -16.50
N GLY A 436 -15.84 41.31 -16.86
CA GLY A 436 -14.58 40.57 -16.81
C GLY A 436 -14.28 39.93 -15.44
N ASP A 437 -15.08 40.20 -14.40
CA ASP A 437 -14.98 39.52 -13.11
C ASP A 437 -15.44 38.05 -13.23
N TYR A 438 -14.70 37.11 -12.65
CA TYR A 438 -15.12 35.72 -12.54
C TYR A 438 -14.84 35.11 -11.17
N VAL A 439 -15.56 34.04 -10.85
CA VAL A 439 -15.39 33.22 -9.65
C VAL A 439 -15.16 31.78 -10.06
N VAL A 440 -14.10 31.17 -9.53
CA VAL A 440 -13.86 29.73 -9.56
C VAL A 440 -14.23 29.16 -8.19
N THR A 441 -15.03 28.11 -8.17
CA THR A 441 -15.41 27.36 -6.96
C THR A 441 -15.00 25.90 -7.13
N SER A 442 -14.13 25.40 -6.25
CA SER A 442 -13.86 23.97 -6.10
C SER A 442 -14.75 23.41 -4.99
N TYR A 443 -15.20 22.16 -5.17
CA TYR A 443 -16.07 21.41 -4.25
C TYR A 443 -15.43 20.10 -3.78
N PHE A 444 -14.61 19.47 -4.62
CA PHE A 444 -13.88 18.22 -4.39
C PHE A 444 -12.52 18.29 -5.12
N PRO A 445 -11.50 17.52 -4.67
CA PRO A 445 -10.26 17.30 -5.40
C PRO A 445 -10.46 16.77 -6.83
N VAL A 446 -9.50 17.02 -7.70
CA VAL A 446 -9.48 16.67 -9.12
C VAL A 446 -8.15 15.99 -9.44
N ASP A 447 -8.20 14.68 -9.71
CA ASP A 447 -6.98 13.86 -9.83
C ASP A 447 -6.03 14.46 -10.88
N GLN A 448 -4.82 14.82 -10.44
CA GLN A 448 -3.77 15.36 -11.30
C GLN A 448 -3.06 14.21 -12.04
N SER A 449 -2.01 14.56 -12.79
CA SER A 449 -1.15 13.55 -13.41
C SER A 449 0.00 13.22 -12.47
N GLU A 450 0.38 11.95 -12.37
CA GLU A 450 1.58 11.41 -11.65
C GLU A 450 2.92 12.16 -11.93
N THR A 451 2.95 13.08 -12.90
CA THR A 451 4.13 13.83 -13.34
C THR A 451 4.01 15.36 -13.20
N LEU A 452 2.84 15.88 -12.81
CA LEU A 452 2.53 17.32 -12.74
C LEU A 452 1.78 17.63 -11.44
N ALA A 453 2.44 18.32 -10.51
CA ALA A 453 1.88 18.76 -9.22
C ALA A 453 0.93 19.99 -9.33
N ASP A 454 0.45 20.33 -10.54
CA ASP A 454 -0.53 21.39 -10.80
C ASP A 454 -1.37 20.93 -11.99
N LEU A 455 -2.70 20.94 -11.87
CA LEU A 455 -3.61 20.71 -13.00
C LEU A 455 -3.99 22.06 -13.64
N ILE A 456 -3.58 22.26 -14.90
CA ILE A 456 -3.76 23.53 -15.62
C ILE A 456 -4.95 23.41 -16.59
N LEU A 457 -6.00 24.19 -16.32
CA LEU A 457 -7.25 24.21 -17.06
C LEU A 457 -7.44 25.57 -17.79
N PRO A 458 -6.96 25.71 -19.04
CA PRO A 458 -7.32 26.85 -19.88
C PRO A 458 -8.78 26.72 -20.33
N LEU A 459 -9.59 27.74 -20.03
CA LEU A 459 -11.01 27.84 -20.36
C LEU A 459 -11.25 28.96 -21.36
N ASN A 460 -11.73 28.61 -22.55
CA ASN A 460 -11.91 29.53 -23.66
C ASN A 460 -13.25 30.26 -23.59
N TYR A 461 -13.25 31.57 -23.82
CA TYR A 461 -14.44 32.42 -23.77
C TYR A 461 -14.41 33.52 -24.85
N PHE A 462 -15.55 34.14 -25.11
CA PHE A 462 -15.69 35.30 -26.00
C PHE A 462 -16.78 36.24 -25.50
N VAL A 463 -16.80 37.47 -26.00
CA VAL A 463 -17.88 38.43 -25.80
C VAL A 463 -18.58 38.73 -27.12
N THR A 464 -19.84 39.15 -27.00
CA THR A 464 -20.63 39.75 -28.07
C THR A 464 -21.19 41.07 -27.57
N ASP A 465 -21.07 42.13 -28.36
CA ASP A 465 -21.64 43.45 -28.08
C ASP A 465 -23.11 43.57 -28.55
N PHE A 466 -23.66 44.79 -28.56
CA PHE A 466 -25.08 45.00 -28.81
C PHE A 466 -25.51 44.87 -30.27
N ASP A 467 -24.64 45.12 -31.24
CA ASP A 467 -24.96 44.97 -32.67
C ASP A 467 -24.53 43.62 -33.26
N GLY A 468 -23.66 42.89 -32.56
CA GLY A 468 -23.51 41.45 -32.73
C GLY A 468 -22.10 41.00 -33.09
N ASP A 469 -21.14 41.91 -33.03
CA ASP A 469 -19.74 41.61 -33.25
C ASP A 469 -19.18 40.75 -32.12
N ASN A 470 -18.33 39.80 -32.50
CA ASN A 470 -17.73 38.85 -31.57
C ASN A 470 -16.25 39.14 -31.43
N SER A 471 -15.76 39.06 -30.20
CA SER A 471 -14.33 39.17 -29.94
C SER A 471 -13.55 37.99 -30.51
N ASN A 472 -12.22 38.11 -30.48
CA ASN A 472 -11.35 36.94 -30.45
C ASN A 472 -11.73 35.98 -29.30
N ILE A 473 -11.19 34.77 -29.33
CA ILE A 473 -11.25 33.88 -28.18
C ILE A 473 -10.23 34.34 -27.14
N GLY A 474 -10.71 34.61 -25.93
CA GLY A 474 -9.91 34.81 -24.72
C GLY A 474 -9.80 33.51 -23.92
N THR A 475 -8.86 33.47 -22.98
CA THR A 475 -8.63 32.28 -22.14
C THR A 475 -8.47 32.69 -20.68
N ILE A 476 -9.25 32.06 -19.80
CA ILE A 476 -9.06 32.09 -18.35
C ILE A 476 -8.32 30.81 -17.97
N THR A 477 -7.14 30.92 -17.38
CA THR A 477 -6.38 29.76 -16.89
C THR A 477 -6.68 29.52 -15.43
N VAL A 478 -7.31 28.41 -15.11
CA VAL A 478 -7.46 27.93 -13.72
C VAL A 478 -6.33 26.94 -13.46
N ILE A 479 -5.49 27.23 -12.47
CA ILE A 479 -4.50 26.29 -11.95
C ILE A 479 -5.06 25.71 -10.66
N ILE A 480 -5.32 24.41 -10.66
CA ILE A 480 -5.63 23.66 -9.45
C ILE A 480 -4.29 23.20 -8.89
N GLU A 481 -3.95 23.69 -7.71
CA GLU A 481 -2.70 23.36 -7.02
C GLU A 481 -2.92 22.08 -6.22
N ASP A 482 -2.10 21.07 -6.50
CA ASP A 482 -2.13 19.74 -5.87
C ASP A 482 -2.08 19.84 -4.34
N SER A 483 -2.66 18.85 -3.68
CA SER A 483 -2.74 18.76 -2.23
C SER A 483 -1.36 18.38 -1.64
N ASN A 484 -1.34 17.82 -0.43
CA ASN A 484 -0.13 17.16 0.04
C ASN A 484 -0.43 15.67 0.13
N ALA A 485 0.43 14.84 -0.48
CA ALA A 485 0.59 13.41 -0.25
C ALA A 485 0.05 12.95 1.11
N PRO A 486 -0.74 11.86 1.19
CA PRO A 486 -1.41 11.46 2.42
C PRO A 486 -0.42 11.35 3.60
N PRO A 487 -0.73 11.89 4.80
CA PRO A 487 0.23 11.92 5.91
C PRO A 487 0.71 10.53 6.33
N GLY A 488 -0.17 9.54 6.24
CA GLY A 488 0.08 8.16 6.62
C GLY A 488 0.53 8.01 8.08
N GLY A 489 1.38 7.00 8.33
CA GLY A 489 1.89 6.74 9.67
C GLY A 489 0.90 6.13 10.65
N ASN A 490 -0.31 5.76 10.19
CA ASN A 490 -1.35 5.05 10.95
C ASN A 490 -0.80 3.71 11.46
N THR A 491 -1.07 3.37 12.72
CA THR A 491 -0.65 2.09 13.32
C THR A 491 -1.87 1.19 13.60
N GLY A 492 -1.91 0.03 12.94
CA GLY A 492 -2.75 -1.10 13.33
C GLY A 492 -2.02 -2.01 14.31
N ASN A 493 -2.78 -2.76 15.12
CA ASN A 493 -2.24 -3.74 16.06
C ASN A 493 -3.00 -5.06 15.92
N ILE A 494 -2.31 -6.19 16.09
CA ILE A 494 -2.94 -7.50 16.31
C ILE A 494 -2.14 -8.28 17.35
N ILE A 495 -2.86 -8.89 18.29
CA ILE A 495 -2.27 -9.69 19.38
C ILE A 495 -2.82 -11.11 19.26
N LEU A 496 -1.95 -12.10 19.35
CA LEU A 496 -2.28 -13.51 19.45
C LEU A 496 -1.61 -14.06 20.73
N THR A 497 -2.22 -15.04 21.37
CA THR A 497 -1.56 -15.87 22.39
C THR A 497 -1.32 -17.22 21.74
N GLU A 498 -0.15 -17.80 21.97
CA GLU A 498 0.21 -19.19 21.66
C GLU A 498 -0.91 -20.15 22.12
N GLY A 499 -1.03 -21.27 21.41
CA GLY A 499 -2.02 -22.30 21.70
C GLY A 499 -1.52 -23.40 22.62
N ASP A 500 -2.43 -24.22 23.14
CA ASP A 500 -2.11 -25.41 23.94
C ASP A 500 -1.89 -26.64 23.02
N LEU A 501 -0.85 -27.42 23.31
CA LEU A 501 -0.48 -28.65 22.61
C LEU A 501 -1.06 -29.91 23.30
N ASP A 502 -1.46 -29.85 24.57
CA ASP A 502 -2.19 -30.93 25.22
C ASP A 502 -3.62 -31.04 24.64
N SER A 503 -3.86 -32.19 24.04
CA SER A 503 -5.17 -32.60 23.53
C SER A 503 -6.27 -32.66 24.60
N ALA A 504 -5.92 -32.63 25.89
CA ALA A 504 -6.87 -32.61 27.01
C ALA A 504 -7.51 -31.22 27.30
N VAL A 505 -6.82 -30.13 26.96
CA VAL A 505 -7.29 -28.75 27.22
C VAL A 505 -8.08 -28.27 26.00
N VAL A 506 -9.40 -28.07 26.09
CA VAL A 506 -10.27 -27.82 24.90
C VAL A 506 -10.36 -26.34 24.50
N ALA A 507 -10.00 -25.42 25.39
CA ALA A 507 -9.84 -24.01 25.05
C ALA A 507 -8.42 -23.77 24.52
N GLU A 508 -8.23 -22.75 23.70
CA GLU A 508 -6.89 -22.28 23.29
C GLU A 508 -6.00 -23.32 22.55
N GLN A 509 -6.51 -24.47 22.10
CA GLN A 509 -5.73 -25.41 21.27
C GLN A 509 -5.31 -24.84 19.91
N TYR A 510 -4.18 -25.32 19.40
CA TYR A 510 -3.81 -25.14 18.00
C TYR A 510 -4.86 -25.72 17.01
N PRO A 511 -5.27 -24.97 15.97
CA PRO A 511 -4.83 -23.62 15.62
C PRO A 511 -5.57 -22.50 16.38
N VAL A 512 -4.80 -21.54 16.88
CA VAL A 512 -5.30 -20.29 17.48
C VAL A 512 -5.35 -19.18 16.43
N SER A 513 -6.31 -18.24 16.58
CA SER A 513 -6.46 -17.14 15.62
C SER A 513 -7.08 -15.89 16.22
N ASN A 514 -6.78 -14.73 15.64
CA ASN A 514 -7.39 -13.46 16.01
C ASN A 514 -7.62 -12.57 14.77
N GLN A 515 -8.47 -11.55 14.92
CA GLN A 515 -8.79 -10.58 13.87
C GLN A 515 -8.80 -9.16 14.42
N SER A 516 -8.29 -8.21 13.62
CA SER A 516 -8.37 -6.78 13.91
C SER A 516 -8.58 -5.97 12.62
N SER A 517 -8.77 -4.67 12.76
CA SER A 517 -8.90 -3.77 11.61
C SER A 517 -8.41 -2.38 11.97
N PHE A 518 -7.77 -1.69 11.02
CA PHE A 518 -7.39 -0.30 11.15
C PHE A 518 -7.61 0.46 9.84
N VAL A 519 -7.67 1.78 9.93
CA VAL A 519 -7.91 2.69 8.80
C VAL A 519 -6.62 3.44 8.50
N ILE A 520 -6.25 3.50 7.23
CA ILE A 520 -5.22 4.40 6.71
C ILE A 520 -5.94 5.61 6.14
N ASP A 521 -5.54 6.79 6.61
CA ASP A 521 -6.18 8.06 6.28
C ASP A 521 -5.59 8.61 4.98
N ALA A 522 -6.48 8.97 4.05
CA ALA A 522 -6.15 9.45 2.72
C ALA A 522 -5.77 10.93 2.67
N GLY A 523 -6.09 11.73 3.70
CA GLY A 523 -5.86 13.17 3.68
C GLY A 523 -6.85 13.91 2.78
N PHE A 524 -6.52 14.10 1.51
CA PHE A 524 -7.38 14.77 0.53
C PHE A 524 -7.81 13.76 -0.54
N ASP A 525 -6.84 13.25 -1.29
CA ASP A 525 -7.07 12.43 -2.48
C ASP A 525 -7.26 10.96 -2.14
N ARG A 526 -8.22 10.31 -2.81
CA ARG A 526 -8.60 8.93 -2.52
C ARG A 526 -7.45 7.93 -2.61
N LEU A 527 -7.19 7.22 -1.51
CA LEU A 527 -6.34 6.03 -1.49
C LEU A 527 -6.99 4.84 -2.21
N LEU A 528 -6.21 4.18 -3.07
CA LEU A 528 -6.63 2.99 -3.81
C LEU A 528 -6.33 1.71 -3.04
N ALA A 529 -7.37 1.05 -2.51
CA ALA A 529 -7.24 -0.17 -1.70
C ALA A 529 -6.43 -1.30 -2.36
N ASN A 530 -6.46 -1.43 -3.70
CA ASN A 530 -5.73 -2.46 -4.44
C ASN A 530 -4.23 -2.13 -4.66
N THR A 531 -3.76 -0.96 -4.21
CA THR A 531 -2.34 -0.55 -4.26
C THR A 531 -1.59 -0.80 -2.96
N LEU A 532 -2.27 -1.28 -1.92
CA LEU A 532 -1.60 -1.64 -0.66
C LEU A 532 -0.54 -2.72 -0.90
N HIS A 533 0.69 -2.44 -0.49
CA HIS A 533 1.85 -3.34 -0.61
C HIS A 533 2.81 -3.16 0.58
N PHE A 534 3.75 -4.09 0.75
CA PHE A 534 4.80 -3.96 1.76
C PHE A 534 5.90 -2.99 1.30
N VAL A 535 6.48 -2.23 2.23
CA VAL A 535 7.69 -1.44 1.96
C VAL A 535 8.88 -2.41 1.82
N GLU A 536 9.37 -2.60 0.59
CA GLU A 536 10.33 -3.66 0.22
C GLU A 536 11.63 -3.64 1.05
N SER A 537 12.16 -2.47 1.43
CA SER A 537 13.37 -2.36 2.27
C SER A 537 13.18 -2.94 3.67
N ASP A 538 12.03 -2.68 4.25
CA ASP A 538 11.70 -3.03 5.63
C ASP A 538 11.28 -4.51 5.68
N LEU A 539 10.51 -4.94 4.67
CA LEU A 539 10.07 -6.33 4.51
C LEU A 539 11.26 -7.29 4.38
N ASN A 540 12.25 -7.00 3.53
CA ASN A 540 13.41 -7.88 3.38
C ASN A 540 14.19 -8.03 4.69
N SER A 541 14.37 -6.91 5.41
CA SER A 541 15.06 -6.89 6.71
C SER A 541 14.28 -7.67 7.79
N LEU A 542 12.95 -7.56 7.79
CA LEU A 542 12.07 -8.33 8.67
C LEU A 542 12.08 -9.82 8.31
N LEU A 543 12.06 -10.19 7.03
CA LEU A 543 12.11 -11.60 6.60
C LEU A 543 13.44 -12.26 7.00
N ASP A 544 14.57 -11.54 6.90
CA ASP A 544 15.86 -12.03 7.41
C ASP A 544 15.82 -12.30 8.93
N GLU A 545 15.12 -11.48 9.73
CA GLU A 545 14.96 -11.70 11.18
C GLU A 545 13.93 -12.81 11.50
N LEU A 546 12.78 -12.87 10.81
CA LEU A 546 11.77 -13.93 10.97
C LEU A 546 12.29 -15.32 10.58
N ASN A 547 13.20 -15.41 9.61
CA ASN A 547 13.83 -16.67 9.19
C ASN A 547 14.86 -17.22 10.21
N LEU A 548 15.08 -16.52 11.34
CA LEU A 548 15.84 -17.03 12.48
C LEU A 548 14.97 -17.80 13.48
N LEU A 549 13.64 -17.66 13.39
CA LEU A 549 12.69 -18.33 14.29
C LEU A 549 12.67 -19.85 14.05
N THR A 550 12.40 -20.59 15.11
CA THR A 550 12.24 -22.04 15.09
C THR A 550 10.88 -22.45 15.68
N SER A 551 10.51 -23.71 15.47
CA SER A 551 9.35 -24.36 16.07
C SER A 551 9.73 -25.81 16.38
N ALA A 552 9.66 -26.20 17.66
CA ALA A 552 10.25 -27.44 18.18
C ALA A 552 11.72 -27.64 17.72
N GLY A 553 12.51 -26.55 17.72
CA GLY A 553 13.91 -26.52 17.28
C GLY A 553 14.14 -26.66 15.76
N GLN A 554 13.08 -26.67 14.93
CA GLN A 554 13.17 -26.71 13.47
C GLN A 554 13.03 -25.30 12.88
N SER A 555 13.90 -24.92 11.94
CA SER A 555 13.87 -23.59 11.33
C SER A 555 12.58 -23.32 10.54
N LEU A 556 12.03 -22.12 10.72
CA LEU A 556 10.92 -21.61 9.93
C LEU A 556 11.44 -20.85 8.70
N GLN A 557 10.64 -20.87 7.64
CA GLN A 557 10.87 -20.13 6.39
C GLN A 557 9.66 -19.25 6.11
N PHE A 558 9.85 -17.94 6.25
CA PHE A 558 8.84 -16.93 6.01
C PHE A 558 8.87 -16.44 4.57
N SER A 559 7.68 -16.27 4.01
CA SER A 559 7.46 -15.79 2.64
C SER A 559 6.22 -14.91 2.58
N VAL A 560 6.18 -14.01 1.59
CA VAL A 560 5.02 -13.16 1.33
C VAL A 560 4.38 -13.44 -0.03
N VAL A 561 3.08 -13.22 -0.11
CA VAL A 561 2.30 -13.19 -1.35
C VAL A 561 1.49 -11.90 -1.37
N GLU A 562 1.71 -11.10 -2.42
CA GLU A 562 0.89 -9.93 -2.73
C GLU A 562 -0.03 -10.27 -3.92
N LEU A 563 -1.32 -9.97 -3.80
CA LEU A 563 -2.30 -10.18 -4.87
C LEU A 563 -2.66 -8.86 -5.55
N PRO A 564 -3.03 -8.85 -6.85
CA PRO A 564 -3.49 -7.65 -7.57
C PRO A 564 -4.71 -6.93 -6.98
N SER A 565 -5.34 -7.49 -5.93
CA SER A 565 -6.39 -6.86 -5.14
C SER A 565 -5.87 -6.08 -3.91
N GLY A 566 -4.55 -5.92 -3.76
CA GLY A 566 -3.90 -5.37 -2.56
C GLY A 566 -3.91 -6.32 -1.35
N GLN A 567 -4.40 -7.56 -1.49
CA GLN A 567 -4.36 -8.51 -0.39
C GLN A 567 -2.93 -9.02 -0.19
N LEU A 568 -2.43 -8.87 1.03
CA LEU A 568 -1.09 -9.28 1.43
C LEU A 568 -1.19 -10.50 2.36
N THR A 569 -0.31 -11.47 2.19
CA THR A 569 -0.21 -12.64 3.08
C THR A 569 1.25 -12.89 3.43
N LEU A 570 1.56 -12.91 4.73
CA LEU A 570 2.82 -13.42 5.28
C LEU A 570 2.57 -14.85 5.79
N THR A 571 3.47 -15.78 5.48
CA THR A 571 3.36 -17.18 5.93
C THR A 571 4.72 -17.74 6.31
N GLY A 572 4.85 -18.22 7.54
CA GLY A 572 5.98 -19.02 8.03
C GLY A 572 5.67 -20.51 7.90
N LEU A 573 6.56 -21.25 7.24
CA LEU A 573 6.44 -22.69 7.03
C LEU A 573 7.65 -23.42 7.63
N LEU A 574 7.46 -24.65 8.13
CA LEU A 574 8.54 -25.61 8.31
C LEU A 574 9.04 -26.14 6.95
N ASP A 575 10.26 -26.68 6.91
CA ASP A 575 10.83 -27.41 5.75
C ASP A 575 9.93 -28.55 5.21
N THR A 576 9.02 -29.07 6.05
CA THR A 576 8.01 -30.08 5.69
C THR A 576 6.85 -29.51 4.86
N GLY A 577 6.72 -28.18 4.77
CA GLY A 577 5.58 -27.47 4.20
C GLY A 577 4.40 -27.27 5.16
N GLN A 578 4.54 -27.63 6.43
CA GLN A 578 3.54 -27.36 7.47
C GLN A 578 3.56 -25.87 7.86
N PRO A 579 2.42 -25.17 7.88
CA PRO A 579 2.37 -23.79 8.34
C PRO A 579 2.56 -23.69 9.86
N ALA A 580 3.34 -22.70 10.28
CA ALA A 580 3.42 -22.26 11.68
C ALA A 580 2.54 -21.03 11.88
N LEU A 581 2.86 -19.93 11.20
CA LEU A 581 2.14 -18.66 11.29
C LEU A 581 1.62 -18.22 9.92
N LYS A 582 0.40 -17.71 9.89
CA LYS A 582 -0.21 -17.10 8.71
C LYS A 582 -0.91 -15.80 9.09
N LEU A 583 -0.48 -14.70 8.48
CA LEU A 583 -1.05 -13.38 8.65
C LEU A 583 -1.57 -12.88 7.30
N VAL A 584 -2.82 -12.45 7.24
CA VAL A 584 -3.48 -11.94 6.02
C VAL A 584 -4.01 -10.54 6.26
N LEU A 585 -3.63 -9.60 5.39
CA LEU A 585 -4.13 -8.23 5.36
C LEU A 585 -5.01 -8.08 4.12
N THR A 586 -6.27 -7.72 4.32
CA THR A 586 -7.25 -7.52 3.24
C THR A 586 -7.72 -6.07 3.25
N PRO A 587 -7.17 -5.21 2.36
CA PRO A 587 -7.64 -3.85 2.22
C PRO A 587 -9.03 -3.82 1.57
N SER A 588 -9.78 -2.80 1.93
CA SER A 588 -11.12 -2.51 1.41
C SER A 588 -11.32 -1.00 1.43
N GLN A 589 -12.03 -0.45 0.44
CA GLN A 589 -12.40 0.96 0.49
C GLN A 589 -13.39 1.18 1.64
N SER A 590 -13.06 2.09 2.55
CA SER A 590 -13.83 2.34 3.77
C SER A 590 -14.98 3.32 3.56
N ASP A 591 -14.69 4.38 2.80
CA ASP A 591 -15.60 5.43 2.35
C ASP A 591 -15.20 5.83 0.92
N ILE A 592 -15.35 7.09 0.48
CA ILE A 592 -14.86 7.48 -0.85
C ILE A 592 -13.34 7.68 -0.89
N LEU A 593 -12.69 8.01 0.23
CA LEU A 593 -11.27 8.35 0.29
C LEU A 593 -10.41 7.24 0.92
N ASN A 594 -10.82 6.77 2.11
CA ASN A 594 -9.96 5.99 3.01
C ASN A 594 -9.96 4.49 2.71
N ILE A 595 -8.91 3.80 3.18
CA ILE A 595 -8.82 2.33 3.12
C ILE A 595 -8.87 1.72 4.53
N THR A 596 -9.76 0.75 4.72
CA THR A 596 -9.78 -0.11 5.92
C THR A 596 -9.04 -1.40 5.61
N VAL A 597 -7.99 -1.69 6.39
CA VAL A 597 -7.21 -2.92 6.33
C VAL A 597 -7.75 -3.88 7.39
N ASN A 598 -8.38 -4.97 6.94
CA ASN A 598 -8.80 -6.07 7.81
C ASN A 598 -7.63 -7.04 7.97
N VAL A 599 -7.27 -7.37 9.21
CA VAL A 599 -6.14 -8.23 9.55
C VAL A 599 -6.66 -9.51 10.19
N SER A 600 -6.18 -10.66 9.73
CA SER A 600 -6.40 -11.94 10.40
C SER A 600 -5.09 -12.69 10.58
N ILE A 601 -4.81 -13.13 11.80
CA ILE A 601 -3.67 -13.97 12.16
C ILE A 601 -4.16 -15.36 12.57
N GLU A 602 -3.45 -16.39 12.14
CA GLU A 602 -3.71 -17.79 12.49
C GLU A 602 -2.36 -18.48 12.74
N GLN A 603 -2.24 -19.17 13.86
CA GLN A 603 -1.08 -19.97 14.22
C GLN A 603 -1.48 -21.42 14.38
N ASN A 604 -0.67 -22.34 13.84
CA ASN A 604 -1.00 -23.75 13.67
C ASN A 604 -0.06 -24.70 14.45
N ILE A 605 1.10 -24.21 14.88
CA ILE A 605 2.10 -24.85 15.76
C ILE A 605 2.85 -23.74 16.51
N PRO A 606 3.45 -24.03 17.68
CA PRO A 606 4.16 -23.03 18.48
C PRO A 606 5.39 -22.44 17.78
N ILE A 607 5.87 -21.31 18.30
CA ILE A 607 7.13 -20.67 17.90
C ILE A 607 8.05 -20.65 19.13
N ASP A 608 9.32 -21.05 18.95
CA ASP A 608 10.26 -21.14 20.07
C ASP A 608 10.63 -19.72 20.57
N GLU A 609 9.95 -19.22 21.60
CA GLU A 609 9.96 -17.84 22.11
C GLU A 609 11.22 -17.43 22.94
N LEU A 610 12.39 -17.97 22.59
CA LEU A 610 13.65 -17.93 23.36
C LEU A 610 13.97 -16.60 24.11
N PRO A 611 14.36 -16.65 25.41
CA PRO A 611 14.68 -15.47 26.23
C PRO A 611 15.85 -14.60 25.73
N ALA A 612 16.71 -15.16 24.87
CA ALA A 612 17.87 -14.49 24.31
C ALA A 612 17.51 -13.82 22.97
N GLY A 613 16.84 -12.66 23.07
CA GLY A 613 16.21 -11.95 21.96
C GLY A 613 16.88 -12.08 20.59
N LEU A 614 16.20 -12.82 19.71
CA LEU A 614 16.36 -12.77 18.26
C LEU A 614 15.79 -11.45 17.74
N GLY A 615 16.24 -11.05 16.55
CA GLY A 615 15.94 -9.75 15.96
C GLY A 615 16.71 -8.60 16.62
N THR A 616 17.02 -7.58 15.82
CA THR A 616 17.79 -6.40 16.26
C THR A 616 17.17 -5.08 15.82
N GLN A 617 16.26 -5.09 14.83
CA GLN A 617 15.66 -3.87 14.30
C GLN A 617 14.14 -3.93 14.04
N HIS A 618 13.61 -5.04 13.51
CA HIS A 618 12.20 -5.16 13.11
C HIS A 618 11.42 -6.20 13.91
N LEU A 619 12.14 -7.14 14.52
CA LEU A 619 11.64 -8.17 15.43
C LEU A 619 12.30 -8.01 16.81
N THR A 620 11.54 -8.28 17.86
CA THR A 620 12.04 -8.38 19.25
C THR A 620 11.37 -9.54 19.96
N MET A 621 12.15 -10.32 20.71
CA MET A 621 11.71 -11.48 21.49
C MET A 621 12.35 -11.41 22.89
N ASN A 622 11.64 -11.85 23.94
CA ASN A 622 12.11 -11.72 25.33
C ASN A 622 11.74 -12.88 26.28
N GLY A 623 11.33 -14.05 25.77
CA GLY A 623 10.73 -15.13 26.58
C GLY A 623 9.21 -15.03 26.61
N GLU A 624 8.64 -13.84 26.86
CA GLU A 624 7.19 -13.69 27.10
C GLU A 624 6.40 -13.16 25.87
N LEU A 625 7.08 -12.48 24.94
CA LEU A 625 6.47 -11.79 23.81
C LEU A 625 7.39 -11.79 22.59
N LEU A 626 6.88 -12.26 21.45
CA LEU A 626 7.42 -12.03 20.12
C LEU A 626 6.68 -10.85 19.48
N ASN A 627 7.38 -9.74 19.23
CA ASN A 627 6.83 -8.56 18.56
C ASN A 627 7.56 -8.29 17.24
N PHE A 628 6.80 -7.96 16.18
CA PHE A 628 7.36 -7.44 14.93
C PHE A 628 6.42 -6.46 14.24
N SER A 629 6.97 -5.60 13.39
CA SER A 629 6.21 -4.55 12.68
C SER A 629 6.30 -4.68 11.17
N LEU A 630 5.17 -4.54 10.47
CA LEU A 630 5.07 -4.50 9.01
C LEU A 630 4.82 -3.08 8.51
N SER A 631 5.76 -2.53 7.73
CA SER A 631 5.61 -1.27 7.03
C SER A 631 4.79 -1.45 5.74
N LEU A 632 3.77 -0.62 5.56
CA LEU A 632 2.78 -0.70 4.49
C LEU A 632 2.72 0.63 3.72
N GLN A 633 2.61 0.54 2.40
CA GLN A 633 2.50 1.68 1.51
C GLN A 633 1.27 1.52 0.58
N ALA A 634 0.66 2.64 0.20
CA ALA A 634 -0.49 2.71 -0.69
C ALA A 634 -0.42 4.00 -1.52
N THR A 635 -1.15 4.03 -2.64
CA THR A 635 -1.15 5.12 -3.62
C THR A 635 -2.56 5.75 -3.72
N THR A 636 -2.63 7.05 -3.96
CA THR A 636 -3.85 7.81 -4.25
C THR A 636 -4.33 7.61 -5.70
N THR A 637 -5.31 8.40 -6.16
CA THR A 637 -5.86 8.34 -7.53
C THR A 637 -5.08 9.16 -8.55
N ASP A 638 -4.34 10.18 -8.11
CA ASP A 638 -3.39 11.02 -8.84
C ASP A 638 -1.96 10.43 -8.95
N GLY A 639 -1.58 9.54 -8.02
CA GLY A 639 -0.28 8.84 -8.01
C GLY A 639 0.58 9.06 -6.76
N ASP A 640 0.19 9.93 -5.84
CA ASP A 640 0.92 10.17 -4.59
C ASP A 640 0.91 8.95 -3.63
N VAL A 641 1.92 8.89 -2.77
CA VAL A 641 2.13 7.80 -1.79
C VAL A 641 2.18 8.34 -0.37
N LEU A 642 1.89 7.51 0.64
CA LEU A 642 1.90 7.93 2.04
C LEU A 642 3.27 8.53 2.43
N GLN A 643 3.29 9.77 2.94
CA GLN A 643 4.51 10.46 3.38
C GLN A 643 5.29 9.67 4.45
N LYS A 644 4.54 8.98 5.32
CA LYS A 644 5.06 7.97 6.24
C LYS A 644 4.30 6.67 6.00
N PRO A 645 4.99 5.52 5.82
CA PRO A 645 4.33 4.21 5.75
C PRO A 645 3.39 3.99 6.94
N ALA A 646 2.24 3.37 6.67
CA ALA A 646 1.41 2.81 7.72
C ALA A 646 2.12 1.59 8.34
N GLN A 647 1.77 1.26 9.58
CA GLN A 647 2.43 0.20 10.35
C GLN A 647 1.38 -0.79 10.85
N LEU A 648 1.66 -2.09 10.77
CA LEU A 648 0.94 -3.12 11.51
C LEU A 648 1.90 -3.74 12.51
N ASP A 649 1.65 -3.51 13.80
CA ASP A 649 2.36 -4.17 14.88
C ASP A 649 1.68 -5.51 15.20
N VAL A 650 2.48 -6.57 15.24
CA VAL A 650 2.07 -7.94 15.53
C VAL A 650 2.74 -8.35 16.83
N THR A 651 1.94 -8.77 17.81
CA THR A 651 2.41 -9.37 19.07
C THR A 651 1.91 -10.81 19.13
N ILE A 652 2.82 -11.75 19.29
CA ILE A 652 2.53 -13.11 19.76
C ILE A 652 2.95 -13.13 21.22
N GLN A 653 2.04 -13.58 22.08
CA GLN A 653 2.28 -13.81 23.49
C GLN A 653 2.61 -15.27 23.68
N ASP A 654 3.67 -15.52 24.43
CA ASP A 654 4.10 -16.83 24.89
C ASP A 654 2.95 -17.60 25.57
N GLY A 655 3.09 -18.92 25.57
CA GLY A 655 2.08 -19.90 25.89
C GLY A 655 1.99 -20.28 27.37
N MET A 656 1.79 -21.57 27.61
CA MET A 656 1.90 -22.15 28.95
C MET A 656 3.12 -23.07 29.06
N ALA A 657 3.97 -22.82 30.06
CA ALA A 657 4.98 -23.76 30.52
C ALA A 657 4.40 -25.17 30.81
N PRO A 658 5.13 -26.26 30.51
CA PRO A 658 4.73 -27.63 30.81
C PRO A 658 4.52 -27.85 32.31
N GLN A 659 3.60 -28.74 32.68
CA GLN A 659 3.33 -29.06 34.10
C GLN A 659 3.52 -30.56 34.38
N LEU A 660 4.18 -30.86 35.49
CA LEU A 660 4.48 -32.23 35.94
C LEU A 660 3.63 -32.59 37.16
N ALA A 661 2.77 -33.60 37.04
CA ALA A 661 2.04 -34.14 38.17
C ALA A 661 2.82 -35.31 38.82
N ALA A 662 2.83 -35.37 40.15
CA ALA A 662 3.52 -36.42 40.91
C ALA A 662 3.15 -37.83 40.43
N SER A 663 4.16 -38.72 40.35
CA SER A 663 3.93 -40.09 39.90
C SER A 663 3.11 -40.89 40.91
N SER A 664 2.42 -41.93 40.43
CA SER A 664 1.96 -43.01 41.32
C SER A 664 3.17 -43.78 41.83
N SER A 665 3.24 -44.09 43.14
CA SER A 665 4.37 -44.87 43.64
C SER A 665 4.44 -46.24 42.98
N ILE A 666 5.67 -46.66 42.69
CA ILE A 666 5.98 -48.02 42.26
C ILE A 666 6.72 -48.72 43.38
N SER A 667 6.51 -50.02 43.54
CA SER A 667 7.24 -50.81 44.54
C SER A 667 8.14 -51.84 43.86
N ILE A 668 9.38 -51.92 44.29
CA ILE A 668 10.30 -53.02 43.98
C ILE A 668 10.78 -53.65 45.29
N THR A 669 11.28 -54.88 45.20
CA THR A 669 11.78 -55.65 46.33
C THR A 669 13.26 -55.92 46.13
N ASP A 670 14.04 -55.90 47.21
CA ASP A 670 15.49 -56.02 47.11
C ASP A 670 15.99 -57.32 46.45
N PRO A 671 17.07 -57.24 45.64
CA PRO A 671 17.66 -58.40 44.98
C PRO A 671 18.34 -59.32 45.99
N LEU A 672 18.23 -60.63 45.77
CA LEU A 672 19.05 -61.64 46.45
C LEU A 672 20.56 -61.33 46.26
N ASP A 673 21.40 -61.50 47.31
CA ASP A 673 22.85 -61.17 47.31
C ASP A 673 23.61 -61.70 46.08
N ASN A 674 23.22 -62.88 45.58
CA ASN A 674 23.86 -63.55 44.45
C ASN A 674 23.17 -63.32 43.09
N SER A 675 22.21 -62.40 43.00
CA SER A 675 21.49 -62.13 41.76
C SER A 675 22.43 -61.58 40.67
N THR A 676 22.31 -62.13 39.47
CA THR A 676 23.04 -61.65 38.28
C THR A 676 22.20 -60.70 37.42
N GLN A 677 20.96 -60.40 37.81
CA GLN A 677 20.04 -59.50 37.11
C GLN A 677 19.46 -58.50 38.11
N PRO A 678 19.30 -57.22 37.73
CA PRO A 678 18.64 -56.26 38.60
C PRO A 678 17.16 -56.59 38.77
N VAL A 679 16.59 -56.21 39.90
CA VAL A 679 15.14 -56.07 40.03
C VAL A 679 14.72 -54.80 39.29
N ARG A 680 13.69 -54.92 38.45
CA ARG A 680 13.25 -53.84 37.55
C ARG A 680 11.83 -53.37 37.89
N GLY A 681 11.67 -52.06 38.06
CA GLY A 681 10.39 -51.38 38.20
C GLY A 681 10.12 -50.45 37.01
N ASP A 682 8.85 -50.36 36.60
CA ASP A 682 8.36 -49.45 35.56
C ASP A 682 7.37 -48.46 36.16
N GLY A 683 7.59 -47.16 35.95
CA GLY A 683 6.69 -46.10 36.40
C GLY A 683 6.29 -45.14 35.28
N ALA A 684 5.46 -44.16 35.64
CA ALA A 684 5.12 -43.03 34.79
C ALA A 684 4.87 -41.78 35.63
N LEU A 685 5.46 -40.68 35.20
CA LEU A 685 5.11 -39.32 35.56
C LEU A 685 4.00 -38.84 34.59
N ALA A 686 3.00 -38.13 35.08
CA ALA A 686 2.01 -37.51 34.21
C ALA A 686 2.48 -36.10 33.82
N ILE A 687 2.45 -35.82 32.52
CA ILE A 687 2.96 -34.60 31.90
C ILE A 687 1.78 -33.93 31.19
N ASP A 688 1.57 -32.66 31.52
CA ASP A 688 0.87 -31.68 30.70
C ASP A 688 1.97 -30.94 29.91
N LEU A 689 1.83 -30.87 28.59
CA LEU A 689 2.84 -30.26 27.72
C LEU A 689 2.77 -28.74 27.73
N GLY A 690 1.61 -28.15 28.08
CA GLY A 690 1.35 -26.75 27.80
C GLY A 690 1.44 -26.47 26.30
N SER A 691 2.05 -25.36 25.91
CA SER A 691 2.09 -24.91 24.51
C SER A 691 3.08 -25.67 23.63
N ASP A 692 4.12 -26.27 24.23
CA ASP A 692 5.28 -26.75 23.49
C ASP A 692 5.66 -28.21 23.73
N ALA A 693 6.53 -28.71 22.85
CA ALA A 693 7.11 -30.04 22.99
C ALA A 693 8.29 -30.02 23.98
N LEU A 694 8.42 -31.04 24.83
CA LEU A 694 9.57 -31.14 25.72
C LEU A 694 10.89 -31.31 24.97
N LYS A 695 11.89 -30.51 25.34
CA LYS A 695 13.30 -30.57 24.93
C LYS A 695 14.13 -31.41 25.90
N THR A 696 13.87 -31.31 27.21
CA THR A 696 14.48 -32.13 28.26
C THR A 696 13.47 -32.51 29.36
N LEU A 697 13.78 -33.59 30.08
CA LEU A 697 13.14 -33.99 31.34
C LEU A 697 14.22 -34.62 32.22
N ASP A 698 14.81 -33.80 33.09
CA ASP A 698 16.06 -34.10 33.77
C ASP A 698 15.88 -34.20 35.30
N PHE A 699 16.72 -34.99 35.94
CA PHE A 699 16.80 -35.02 37.41
C PHE A 699 17.44 -33.75 37.95
N LEU A 700 16.87 -33.20 39.04
CA LEU A 700 17.54 -32.12 39.76
C LEU A 700 18.90 -32.59 40.33
N PRO A 701 19.92 -31.72 40.41
CA PRO A 701 21.24 -32.11 40.91
C PRO A 701 21.29 -32.58 42.38
N GLN A 702 20.29 -32.21 43.19
CA GLN A 702 20.17 -32.61 44.60
C GLN A 702 18.94 -33.52 44.76
N GLN A 703 19.14 -34.66 45.41
CA GLN A 703 18.14 -35.72 45.58
C GLN A 703 18.14 -36.17 47.05
N SER A 704 17.47 -35.42 47.93
CA SER A 704 17.62 -35.58 49.37
C SER A 704 17.09 -36.88 49.97
N SER A 705 16.25 -37.63 49.26
CA SER A 705 15.83 -38.98 49.65
C SER A 705 16.95 -40.02 49.53
N LEU A 706 18.07 -39.69 48.87
CA LEU A 706 19.25 -40.54 48.73
C LEU A 706 20.34 -40.24 49.77
N ASP A 707 20.17 -39.19 50.59
CA ASP A 707 21.19 -38.73 51.53
C ASP A 707 21.28 -39.68 52.75
N GLY A 708 22.40 -40.40 52.88
CA GLY A 708 22.69 -41.26 54.04
C GLY A 708 22.28 -42.73 53.89
N LEU A 709 21.73 -43.13 52.74
CA LEU A 709 21.41 -44.53 52.45
C LEU A 709 22.66 -45.42 52.53
N LEU A 710 22.48 -46.64 53.03
CA LEU A 710 23.49 -47.69 53.07
C LEU A 710 23.08 -48.85 52.14
N SER A 711 24.08 -49.58 51.65
CA SER A 711 23.90 -50.87 50.96
C SER A 711 24.88 -51.88 51.55
N ASN A 712 24.38 -52.97 52.13
CA ASN A 712 25.18 -53.91 52.92
C ASN A 712 26.05 -53.21 54.00
N SER A 713 25.45 -52.26 54.73
CA SER A 713 26.07 -51.32 55.68
C SER A 713 27.26 -50.48 55.15
N LEU A 714 27.44 -50.39 53.82
CA LEU A 714 28.42 -49.50 53.21
C LEU A 714 27.74 -48.19 52.77
N PRO A 715 28.35 -47.02 53.01
CA PRO A 715 27.79 -45.74 52.60
C PRO A 715 27.63 -45.64 51.09
N THR A 716 26.57 -44.97 50.65
CA THR A 716 26.29 -44.74 49.23
C THR A 716 26.48 -43.28 48.83
N TYR A 717 26.61 -43.05 47.52
CA TYR A 717 26.59 -41.73 46.89
C TYR A 717 25.89 -41.84 45.53
N TYR A 718 25.34 -40.74 45.02
CA TYR A 718 24.66 -40.73 43.72
C TYR A 718 25.35 -39.80 42.71
N GLU A 719 25.14 -40.11 41.43
CA GLU A 719 25.50 -39.30 40.28
C GLU A 719 24.23 -39.00 39.47
N VAL A 720 24.02 -37.74 39.10
CA VAL A 720 22.95 -37.29 38.20
C VAL A 720 23.57 -36.79 36.90
N VAL A 721 23.06 -37.27 35.77
CA VAL A 721 23.44 -36.84 34.42
C VAL A 721 22.16 -36.76 33.58
N ALA A 722 21.61 -35.54 33.43
CA ALA A 722 20.37 -35.29 32.70
C ALA A 722 19.23 -36.21 33.19
N SER A 723 18.57 -36.94 32.29
CA SER A 723 17.50 -37.89 32.59
C SER A 723 17.94 -39.23 33.23
N LYS A 724 19.19 -39.34 33.71
CA LYS A 724 19.72 -40.53 34.38
C LYS A 724 20.28 -40.24 35.78
N LEU A 725 19.84 -41.05 36.74
CA LEU A 725 20.36 -41.12 38.11
C LEU A 725 21.05 -42.48 38.35
N SER A 726 22.14 -42.49 39.13
CA SER A 726 22.84 -43.71 39.53
C SER A 726 23.35 -43.64 40.96
N LEU A 727 22.78 -44.45 41.86
CA LEU A 727 23.23 -44.66 43.23
C LEU A 727 24.31 -45.75 43.27
N LYS A 728 25.41 -45.51 43.99
CA LYS A 728 26.62 -46.35 44.02
C LYS A 728 27.18 -46.47 45.43
N VAL A 729 27.93 -47.52 45.70
CA VAL A 729 28.63 -47.69 46.99
C VAL A 729 29.92 -46.87 47.02
N GLU A 730 30.10 -46.04 48.05
CA GLU A 730 31.26 -45.15 48.23
C GLU A 730 32.59 -45.93 48.26
N GLY A 731 33.62 -45.37 47.65
CA GLY A 731 34.94 -46.01 47.55
C GLY A 731 35.00 -47.21 46.58
N SER A 732 33.88 -47.56 45.94
CA SER A 732 33.78 -48.65 44.95
C SER A 732 33.35 -48.12 43.56
N GLN A 733 33.07 -49.05 42.64
CA GLN A 733 32.35 -48.79 41.38
C GLN A 733 31.08 -49.65 41.27
N GLN A 734 30.62 -50.23 42.38
CA GLN A 734 29.40 -51.04 42.41
C GLN A 734 28.19 -50.11 42.40
N THR A 735 27.28 -50.35 41.45
CA THR A 735 26.01 -49.63 41.35
C THR A 735 25.00 -50.34 42.23
N VAL A 736 24.26 -49.57 43.03
CA VAL A 736 23.16 -50.06 43.87
C VAL A 736 21.87 -49.99 43.08
N LEU A 737 21.57 -48.83 42.50
CA LEU A 737 20.31 -48.56 41.80
C LEU A 737 20.53 -47.53 40.69
N THR A 738 19.82 -47.66 39.57
CA THR A 738 19.76 -46.67 38.49
C THR A 738 18.32 -46.33 38.16
N VAL A 739 18.04 -45.05 37.91
CA VAL A 739 16.75 -44.60 37.36
C VAL A 739 17.02 -43.84 36.06
N GLU A 740 16.25 -44.15 35.03
CA GLU A 740 16.26 -43.46 33.74
C GLU A 740 14.83 -43.03 33.41
N ILE A 741 14.63 -41.77 32.99
CA ILE A 741 13.34 -41.21 32.58
C ILE A 741 13.39 -40.76 31.11
N ASP A 742 12.30 -41.02 30.38
CA ASP A 742 12.07 -40.64 28.99
C ASP A 742 11.16 -39.40 28.92
N LEU A 743 11.20 -38.65 27.80
CA LEU A 743 10.40 -37.43 27.61
C LEU A 743 8.87 -37.66 27.62
N ASP A 744 8.39 -38.91 27.48
CA ASP A 744 6.97 -39.27 27.62
C ASP A 744 6.55 -39.52 29.09
N GLY A 745 7.45 -39.23 30.03
CA GLY A 745 7.26 -39.43 31.47
C GLY A 745 7.45 -40.86 31.95
N ARG A 746 7.75 -41.83 31.07
CA ARG A 746 8.07 -43.20 31.49
C ARG A 746 9.42 -43.23 32.18
N TYR A 747 9.51 -43.97 33.27
CA TYR A 747 10.79 -44.20 33.94
C TYR A 747 10.99 -45.66 34.30
N THR A 748 12.24 -46.11 34.18
CA THR A 748 12.68 -47.45 34.59
C THR A 748 13.60 -47.34 35.80
N VAL A 749 13.31 -48.11 36.84
CA VAL A 749 14.23 -48.34 37.97
C VAL A 749 14.87 -49.71 37.79
N ASN A 750 16.19 -49.81 37.95
CA ASN A 750 16.91 -51.08 38.02
C ASN A 750 17.77 -51.10 39.30
N GLN A 751 17.51 -52.03 40.20
CA GLN A 751 18.25 -52.22 41.46
C GLN A 751 19.11 -53.49 41.41
N TYR A 752 20.39 -53.34 41.70
CA TYR A 752 21.45 -54.35 41.53
C TYR A 752 22.01 -54.88 42.86
N LEU A 753 21.94 -54.07 43.91
CA LEU A 753 22.32 -54.42 45.28
C LEU A 753 21.18 -54.00 46.22
N PRO A 754 20.99 -54.69 47.35
CA PRO A 754 20.00 -54.28 48.32
C PRO A 754 20.41 -52.98 49.02
N LEU A 755 19.43 -52.28 49.58
CA LEU A 755 19.60 -51.18 50.52
C LEU A 755 19.49 -51.73 51.95
N ASN A 756 19.82 -50.92 52.95
CA ASN A 756 19.55 -51.28 54.35
C ASN A 756 18.26 -50.60 54.81
N GLN A 757 17.15 -51.34 54.83
CA GLN A 757 15.84 -50.84 55.27
C GLN A 757 15.76 -50.73 56.80
N PRO A 758 14.81 -49.94 57.34
CA PRO A 758 14.53 -49.93 58.77
C PRO A 758 13.68 -51.15 59.18
N THR A 759 14.17 -51.97 60.11
CA THR A 759 13.50 -53.20 60.64
C THR A 759 12.13 -53.00 61.33
N ASP A 760 11.64 -51.77 61.45
CA ASP A 760 10.29 -51.47 61.94
C ASP A 760 9.26 -51.22 60.81
N THR A 761 9.74 -51.04 59.57
CA THR A 761 8.92 -50.70 58.40
C THR A 761 9.21 -51.57 57.18
N ASN A 762 10.42 -52.14 57.06
CA ASN A 762 10.87 -52.99 55.96
C ASN A 762 10.62 -52.32 54.59
N LEU A 763 10.82 -50.99 54.57
CA LEU A 763 10.55 -50.09 53.45
C LEU A 763 11.48 -48.88 53.52
N GLU A 764 12.18 -48.59 52.43
CA GLU A 764 12.85 -47.32 52.18
C GLU A 764 12.12 -46.58 51.03
N GLN A 765 11.79 -45.29 51.21
CA GLN A 765 11.00 -44.55 50.22
C GLN A 765 11.84 -43.47 49.53
N LEU A 766 12.12 -43.70 48.24
CA LEU A 766 12.85 -42.75 47.41
C LEU A 766 11.86 -41.78 46.76
N ILE A 767 12.09 -40.49 46.94
CA ILE A 767 11.37 -39.40 46.27
C ILE A 767 12.39 -38.66 45.43
N LEU A 768 12.34 -38.84 44.11
CA LEU A 768 13.31 -38.28 43.18
C LEU A 768 12.70 -37.11 42.40
N SER A 769 13.34 -35.95 42.48
CA SER A 769 12.85 -34.71 41.85
C SER A 769 13.34 -34.58 40.41
N VAL A 770 12.43 -34.27 39.48
CA VAL A 770 12.70 -33.99 38.07
C VAL A 770 12.09 -32.66 37.64
N GLN A 771 12.60 -32.06 36.57
CA GLN A 771 12.05 -30.85 35.94
C GLN A 771 12.12 -30.99 34.42
N ALA A 772 11.09 -30.51 33.72
CA ALA A 772 11.05 -30.44 32.28
C ALA A 772 11.41 -29.04 31.79
N THR A 773 11.93 -28.99 30.56
CA THR A 773 12.12 -27.78 29.76
C THR A 773 11.70 -28.10 28.32
N ASP A 774 10.99 -27.19 27.69
CA ASP A 774 10.46 -27.20 26.33
C ASP A 774 11.42 -26.49 25.34
N PHE A 775 10.94 -26.08 24.16
CA PHE A 775 11.81 -25.55 23.10
C PHE A 775 12.11 -24.06 23.20
N ASP A 776 11.19 -23.25 23.72
CA ASP A 776 11.34 -21.83 24.07
C ASP A 776 12.19 -21.60 25.36
N ASP A 777 12.52 -22.66 26.11
CA ASP A 777 13.29 -22.68 27.38
C ASP A 777 12.48 -22.39 28.66
N ASP A 778 11.15 -22.45 28.62
CA ASP A 778 10.32 -22.43 29.83
C ASP A 778 10.54 -23.65 30.74
N GLN A 779 10.20 -23.49 32.01
CA GLN A 779 10.49 -24.48 33.04
C GLN A 779 9.24 -24.96 33.75
N SER A 780 9.06 -26.28 33.78
CA SER A 780 7.98 -26.88 34.54
C SER A 780 8.12 -26.66 36.05
N ASN A 781 7.02 -26.87 36.77
CA ASN A 781 7.11 -27.19 38.19
C ASN A 781 7.97 -28.46 38.41
N ILE A 782 8.50 -28.62 39.62
CA ILE A 782 9.21 -29.85 40.00
C ILE A 782 8.21 -31.02 40.05
N GLY A 783 8.50 -32.08 39.32
CA GLY A 783 7.82 -33.38 39.40
C GLY A 783 8.54 -34.31 40.37
N GLU A 784 7.80 -35.26 40.96
CA GLU A 784 8.35 -36.23 41.92
C GLU A 784 8.08 -37.67 41.46
N LEU A 785 9.15 -38.47 41.37
CA LEU A 785 9.08 -39.92 41.17
C LEU A 785 9.12 -40.60 42.54
N VAL A 786 8.04 -41.29 42.92
CA VAL A 786 7.97 -42.04 44.17
C VAL A 786 8.27 -43.51 43.92
N ILE A 787 9.26 -44.05 44.63
CA ILE A 787 9.73 -45.43 44.51
C ILE A 787 9.84 -46.03 45.92
N ASP A 788 9.01 -47.03 46.19
CA ASP A 788 8.99 -47.79 47.43
C ASP A 788 9.95 -49.00 47.28
N ILE A 789 11.07 -48.98 48.00
CA ILE A 789 12.02 -50.10 48.06
C ILE A 789 11.63 -50.97 49.24
N LEU A 790 10.93 -52.06 48.96
CA LEU A 790 10.59 -53.08 49.94
C LEU A 790 11.84 -53.91 50.26
N ASP A 791 12.05 -54.15 51.55
CA ASP A 791 12.97 -55.18 52.01
C ASP A 791 12.63 -56.55 51.38
N GLY A 792 13.68 -57.36 51.22
CA GLY A 792 13.72 -58.58 50.44
C GLY A 792 13.44 -59.85 51.23
N ASN A 793 14.50 -60.60 51.47
CA ASN A 793 14.44 -61.92 52.09
C ASN A 793 15.42 -61.97 53.25
N ASP A 794 14.89 -62.10 54.47
CA ASP A 794 15.66 -62.35 55.67
C ASP A 794 16.47 -63.68 55.58
N PRO A 795 17.62 -63.78 56.26
CA PRO A 795 18.48 -64.95 56.23
C PRO A 795 17.79 -66.17 56.86
N VAL A 796 18.05 -67.35 56.30
CA VAL A 796 17.44 -68.61 56.76
C VAL A 796 18.52 -69.65 57.08
N LEU A 797 18.48 -70.16 58.32
CA LEU A 797 19.33 -71.26 58.76
C LEU A 797 18.62 -72.60 58.55
N GLN A 798 19.37 -73.57 58.00
CA GLN A 798 18.91 -74.95 57.84
C GLN A 798 19.90 -75.90 58.49
N ASP A 799 19.40 -76.71 59.42
CA ASP A 799 20.19 -77.66 60.22
C ASP A 799 21.12 -78.54 59.36
N GLY A 800 22.37 -78.62 59.80
CA GLY A 800 23.39 -79.44 59.15
C GLY A 800 23.29 -80.92 59.48
N ALA A 801 24.21 -81.71 58.90
CA ALA A 801 24.43 -83.08 59.36
C ALA A 801 25.09 -83.07 60.75
N GLN A 802 24.72 -84.04 61.61
CA GLN A 802 25.32 -84.19 62.94
C GLN A 802 26.84 -84.39 62.83
N THR A 803 27.61 -83.51 63.48
CA THR A 803 29.07 -83.62 63.56
C THR A 803 29.44 -84.56 64.69
N LEU A 804 30.05 -85.70 64.36
CA LEU A 804 30.50 -86.69 65.33
C LEU A 804 31.98 -86.51 65.68
N ILE A 805 32.28 -86.52 66.98
CA ILE A 805 33.64 -86.53 67.53
C ILE A 805 33.74 -87.62 68.60
N THR A 806 34.87 -88.33 68.66
CA THR A 806 35.19 -89.25 69.76
C THR A 806 36.11 -88.53 70.72
N GLU A 807 35.77 -88.48 72.00
CA GLU A 807 36.56 -87.73 72.97
C GLU A 807 37.97 -88.28 73.19
N THR A 808 38.89 -87.42 73.62
CA THR A 808 40.24 -87.84 74.02
C THR A 808 40.78 -87.02 75.19
N LEU A 809 41.84 -87.51 75.82
CA LEU A 809 42.61 -86.80 76.87
C LEU A 809 43.49 -85.66 76.32
N ALA A 810 43.60 -85.51 75.00
CA ALA A 810 44.39 -84.47 74.36
C ALA A 810 43.47 -83.42 73.71
N THR A 811 43.97 -82.20 73.54
CA THR A 811 43.24 -81.18 72.80
C THR A 811 43.04 -81.61 71.35
N GLN A 812 41.80 -81.53 70.87
CA GLN A 812 41.44 -81.86 69.49
C GLN A 812 40.38 -80.90 68.97
N THR A 813 40.34 -80.71 67.65
CA THR A 813 39.37 -79.84 66.99
C THR A 813 38.68 -80.60 65.86
N VAL A 814 37.35 -80.51 65.81
CA VAL A 814 36.53 -80.93 64.66
C VAL A 814 35.83 -79.72 64.08
N THR A 815 35.51 -79.77 62.78
CA THR A 815 34.75 -78.73 62.08
C THR A 815 33.43 -79.30 61.58
N GLY A 816 32.35 -78.53 61.75
CA GLY A 816 31.03 -78.81 61.18
C GLY A 816 30.53 -77.64 60.33
N GLN A 817 29.32 -77.78 59.81
CA GLN A 817 28.67 -76.80 58.93
C GLN A 817 27.16 -76.81 59.16
N ILE A 818 26.56 -75.64 59.39
CA ILE A 818 25.12 -75.38 59.20
C ILE A 818 24.91 -74.70 57.83
N ASN A 819 23.79 -74.94 57.17
CA ASN A 819 23.53 -74.31 55.87
C ASN A 819 22.91 -72.92 56.07
N VAL A 820 23.55 -71.89 55.52
CA VAL A 820 23.09 -70.50 55.56
C VAL A 820 22.55 -70.11 54.19
N ILE A 821 21.27 -69.78 54.13
CA ILE A 821 20.69 -69.04 53.00
C ILE A 821 20.81 -67.57 53.38
N VAL A 822 21.62 -66.84 52.63
CA VAL A 822 22.02 -65.46 52.96
C VAL A 822 20.83 -64.49 52.92
N GLY A 823 19.91 -64.66 51.95
CA GLY A 823 18.78 -63.74 51.79
C GLY A 823 19.06 -62.69 50.72
N SER A 824 18.55 -61.48 50.93
CA SER A 824 18.92 -60.29 50.14
C SER A 824 20.23 -59.69 50.61
N ASP A 825 20.39 -59.46 51.91
CA ASP A 825 21.58 -58.83 52.47
C ASP A 825 22.64 -59.82 52.95
N LYS A 826 23.89 -59.39 52.94
CA LYS A 826 25.00 -60.21 53.44
C LYS A 826 24.86 -60.41 54.93
N ILE A 827 25.29 -61.58 55.40
CA ILE A 827 25.43 -61.82 56.84
C ILE A 827 26.46 -60.84 57.45
N ASP A 828 26.05 -60.04 58.45
CA ASP A 828 26.97 -59.24 59.26
C ASP A 828 27.66 -60.12 60.30
N HIS A 829 26.87 -60.86 61.08
CA HIS A 829 27.38 -61.65 62.18
C HIS A 829 26.52 -62.90 62.49
N ALA A 830 27.12 -63.82 63.24
CA ALA A 830 26.51 -65.09 63.62
C ALA A 830 26.66 -65.28 65.13
N ASN A 831 25.58 -65.64 65.83
CA ASN A 831 25.53 -65.70 67.29
C ASN A 831 25.03 -67.06 67.78
N PHE A 832 25.51 -67.48 68.94
CA PHE A 832 24.80 -68.45 69.78
C PHE A 832 23.68 -67.74 70.57
N LEU A 833 22.55 -68.41 70.77
CA LEU A 833 21.56 -67.97 71.76
C LEU A 833 22.15 -68.04 73.17
N LEU A 834 21.75 -67.11 74.05
CA LEU A 834 22.23 -67.05 75.43
C LEU A 834 21.80 -68.24 76.30
N ASP A 835 20.65 -68.86 75.97
CA ASP A 835 20.21 -70.12 76.57
C ASP A 835 20.48 -71.28 75.61
N GLN A 836 20.91 -72.41 76.15
CA GLN A 836 21.47 -73.56 75.42
C GLN A 836 21.04 -74.83 76.14
N ALA A 837 19.83 -75.30 75.85
CA ALA A 837 19.16 -76.33 76.63
C ALA A 837 19.96 -77.66 76.71
N SER A 838 20.69 -78.03 75.65
CA SER A 838 21.47 -79.29 75.62
C SER A 838 22.75 -79.27 76.47
N LEU A 839 23.15 -78.11 77.02
CA LEU A 839 24.33 -78.00 77.89
C LEU A 839 24.00 -78.22 79.37
N GLN A 840 22.72 -78.28 79.72
CA GLN A 840 22.25 -78.41 81.10
C GLN A 840 22.55 -79.79 81.67
N GLY A 841 23.25 -79.82 82.81
CA GLY A 841 23.56 -81.06 83.53
C GLY A 841 24.77 -81.85 82.99
N LEU A 842 25.52 -81.30 82.03
CA LEU A 842 26.80 -81.88 81.60
C LEU A 842 27.82 -81.93 82.75
N THR A 843 28.66 -82.96 82.71
CA THR A 843 29.82 -83.09 83.60
C THR A 843 31.09 -83.41 82.79
N SER A 844 32.25 -83.08 83.34
CA SER A 844 33.57 -83.38 82.78
C SER A 844 34.48 -83.88 83.89
N ASN A 845 35.00 -85.10 83.75
CA ASN A 845 35.82 -85.75 84.78
C ASN A 845 35.08 -85.85 86.14
N GLY A 846 33.76 -86.04 86.11
CA GLY A 846 32.90 -86.07 87.29
C GLY A 846 32.62 -84.70 87.94
N HIS A 847 33.07 -83.60 87.34
CA HIS A 847 32.76 -82.24 87.80
C HIS A 847 31.64 -81.61 86.97
N GLN A 848 30.69 -80.94 87.63
CA GLN A 848 29.63 -80.17 86.95
C GLN A 848 30.23 -79.05 86.10
N THR A 849 29.79 -78.95 84.85
CA THR A 849 30.15 -77.84 83.96
C THR A 849 29.15 -76.68 84.04
N ASP A 850 29.61 -75.53 83.59
CA ASP A 850 28.84 -74.31 83.34
C ASP A 850 29.23 -73.78 81.94
N PHE A 851 28.47 -72.84 81.37
CA PHE A 851 28.76 -72.31 80.05
C PHE A 851 28.57 -70.80 79.95
N ARG A 852 29.23 -70.19 78.97
CA ARG A 852 29.05 -68.79 78.61
C ARG A 852 29.05 -68.63 77.09
N VAL A 853 28.25 -67.67 76.63
CA VAL A 853 28.15 -67.25 75.23
C VAL A 853 28.70 -65.83 75.10
N SER A 854 29.49 -65.61 74.06
CA SER A 854 30.09 -64.32 73.70
C SER A 854 29.98 -64.13 72.18
N GLY A 855 28.76 -63.84 71.73
CA GLY A 855 28.43 -63.71 70.30
C GLY A 855 28.63 -65.02 69.56
N ASN A 856 29.61 -65.06 68.65
CA ASN A 856 29.94 -66.23 67.83
C ASN A 856 30.77 -67.31 68.53
N VAL A 857 31.06 -67.17 69.83
CA VAL A 857 31.82 -68.17 70.62
C VAL A 857 31.01 -68.64 71.82
N LEU A 858 30.92 -69.95 71.98
CA LEU A 858 30.36 -70.64 73.14
C LEU A 858 31.47 -71.41 73.86
N THR A 859 31.64 -71.17 75.16
CA THR A 859 32.63 -71.84 76.01
C THR A 859 31.94 -72.63 77.10
N VAL A 860 32.21 -73.94 77.19
CA VAL A 860 31.81 -74.80 78.32
C VAL A 860 33.03 -75.05 79.19
N TYR A 861 32.89 -74.86 80.50
CA TYR A 861 34.00 -74.89 81.46
C TYR A 861 33.60 -75.57 82.78
N ILE A 862 34.59 -76.07 83.52
CA ILE A 862 34.45 -76.44 84.93
C ILE A 862 34.70 -75.17 85.77
N PRO A 863 33.74 -74.71 86.59
CA PRO A 863 33.91 -73.51 87.40
C PRO A 863 35.11 -73.57 88.36
N ALA A 864 35.75 -72.42 88.58
CA ALA A 864 36.83 -72.31 89.56
C ALA A 864 36.33 -72.66 90.99
N THR A 865 37.14 -73.41 91.73
CA THR A 865 36.91 -73.68 93.16
C THR A 865 37.86 -72.84 94.01
N ALA A 866 37.74 -72.91 95.34
CA ALA A 866 38.70 -72.26 96.24
C ALA A 866 40.16 -72.75 96.08
N THR A 867 40.39 -73.85 95.34
CA THR A 867 41.71 -74.48 95.15
C THR A 867 42.07 -74.80 93.70
N THR A 868 41.17 -74.58 92.73
CA THR A 868 41.39 -74.87 91.30
C THR A 868 40.93 -73.68 90.46
N ALA A 869 41.70 -73.34 89.43
CA ALA A 869 41.26 -72.39 88.42
C ALA A 869 40.10 -72.96 87.58
N GLU A 870 39.42 -72.08 86.83
CA GLU A 870 38.50 -72.47 85.76
C GLU A 870 39.25 -73.30 84.71
N GLN A 871 38.60 -74.34 84.19
CA GLN A 871 39.14 -75.22 83.15
C GLN A 871 38.15 -75.32 82.00
N THR A 872 38.50 -74.80 80.81
CA THR A 872 37.68 -74.99 79.60
C THR A 872 37.59 -76.46 79.25
N VAL A 873 36.36 -76.96 79.06
CA VAL A 873 36.11 -78.33 78.59
C VAL A 873 36.10 -78.36 77.07
N PHE A 874 35.33 -77.46 76.45
CA PHE A 874 35.37 -77.20 75.02
C PHE A 874 34.91 -75.78 74.67
N ASP A 875 35.39 -75.29 73.53
CA ASP A 875 34.92 -74.08 72.86
C ASP A 875 34.26 -74.44 71.52
N VAL A 876 33.18 -73.76 71.15
CA VAL A 876 32.59 -73.78 69.81
C VAL A 876 32.62 -72.38 69.23
N THR A 877 33.21 -72.21 68.06
CA THR A 877 33.27 -70.94 67.32
C THR A 877 32.52 -71.09 66.00
N LEU A 878 31.55 -70.22 65.77
CA LEU A 878 30.73 -70.12 64.55
C LEU A 878 31.27 -69.00 63.63
N THR A 879 31.18 -69.19 62.32
CA THR A 879 31.46 -68.16 61.30
C THR A 879 30.21 -67.83 60.49
N ILE A 880 30.19 -66.65 59.85
CA ILE A 880 29.02 -66.12 59.12
C ILE A 880 28.60 -66.94 57.89
N ASP A 881 29.50 -67.78 57.36
CA ASP A 881 29.21 -68.75 56.30
C ASP A 881 28.63 -70.07 56.83
N GLY A 882 28.32 -70.16 58.14
CA GLY A 882 27.78 -71.34 58.81
C GLY A 882 28.81 -72.42 59.15
N SER A 883 30.09 -72.22 58.84
CA SER A 883 31.13 -73.12 59.31
C SER A 883 31.29 -72.98 60.82
N TYR A 884 31.58 -74.07 61.53
CA TYR A 884 31.91 -73.99 62.96
C TYR A 884 33.04 -74.94 63.32
N SER A 885 33.80 -74.58 64.36
CA SER A 885 34.82 -75.46 64.94
C SER A 885 34.55 -75.70 66.42
N LEU A 886 34.51 -76.97 66.81
CA LEU A 886 34.48 -77.44 68.19
C LEU A 886 35.91 -77.84 68.57
N THR A 887 36.51 -77.13 69.54
CA THR A 887 37.79 -77.52 70.13
C THR A 887 37.57 -78.05 71.53
N GLN A 888 37.82 -79.36 71.71
CA GLN A 888 37.78 -80.03 72.99
C GLN A 888 39.15 -79.95 73.68
N TYR A 889 39.17 -79.66 74.98
CA TYR A 889 40.36 -79.64 75.83
C TYR A 889 40.32 -80.70 76.93
N HIS A 890 39.13 -81.09 77.40
CA HIS A 890 38.93 -82.13 78.40
C HIS A 890 37.79 -83.10 77.99
N PRO A 891 37.84 -84.38 78.43
CA PRO A 891 36.73 -85.33 78.24
C PRO A 891 35.44 -84.85 78.91
N ILE A 892 34.29 -85.28 78.39
CA ILE A 892 32.94 -84.98 78.86
C ILE A 892 32.33 -86.31 79.26
N ASP A 893 31.70 -86.42 80.42
CA ASP A 893 31.17 -87.71 80.85
C ASP A 893 29.88 -88.04 80.03
N GLN A 894 29.89 -89.10 79.22
CA GLN A 894 28.73 -89.53 78.43
C GLN A 894 27.72 -90.35 79.24
N ASP A 895 26.51 -90.53 78.70
CA ASP A 895 25.56 -91.51 79.23
C ASP A 895 26.14 -92.94 79.11
N PRO A 896 26.22 -93.72 80.22
CA PRO A 896 26.90 -95.01 80.26
C PRO A 896 26.13 -96.16 79.59
N THR A 897 25.00 -95.87 78.94
CA THR A 897 24.19 -96.84 78.18
C THR A 897 24.22 -96.59 76.68
N THR A 898 24.47 -95.35 76.26
CA THR A 898 24.58 -94.96 74.84
C THR A 898 26.01 -94.65 74.40
N ASN A 899 26.91 -94.34 75.33
CA ASN A 899 28.28 -93.87 75.08
C ASN A 899 28.32 -92.64 74.16
N LEU A 900 27.31 -91.78 74.25
CA LEU A 900 27.11 -90.60 73.40
C LEU A 900 26.50 -89.45 74.22
N THR A 901 27.07 -88.26 74.08
CA THR A 901 26.44 -87.00 74.48
C THR A 901 25.99 -86.27 73.23
N GLU A 902 24.69 -86.02 73.09
CA GLU A 902 24.12 -85.24 71.97
C GLU A 902 23.91 -83.79 72.40
N LEU A 903 24.51 -82.87 71.65
CA LEU A 903 24.35 -81.43 71.80
C LEU A 903 23.58 -80.88 70.59
N SER A 904 22.69 -79.93 70.86
CA SER A 904 21.94 -79.16 69.88
C SER A 904 22.13 -77.71 70.29
N LEU A 905 23.11 -77.03 69.68
CA LEU A 905 23.44 -75.67 70.06
C LEU A 905 22.67 -74.68 69.18
N ASP A 906 21.87 -73.85 69.82
CA ASP A 906 20.94 -72.94 69.16
C ASP A 906 21.69 -71.69 68.68
N VAL A 907 21.57 -71.37 67.40
CA VAL A 907 22.28 -70.27 66.73
C VAL A 907 21.35 -69.44 65.85
N THR A 908 21.70 -68.18 65.64
CA THR A 908 21.10 -67.28 64.63
C THR A 908 22.19 -66.58 63.82
N VAL A 909 21.83 -66.11 62.64
CA VAL A 909 22.61 -65.10 61.91
C VAL A 909 21.79 -63.84 61.77
N THR A 910 22.48 -62.71 61.69
CA THR A 910 21.90 -61.39 61.42
C THR A 910 22.64 -60.80 60.22
N ASP A 911 21.89 -60.27 59.27
CA ASP A 911 22.40 -59.63 58.05
C ASP A 911 22.82 -58.17 58.28
N LYS A 912 22.90 -57.37 57.21
CA LYS A 912 23.51 -56.03 57.24
C LYS A 912 22.53 -54.92 57.60
N ASP A 913 21.24 -55.18 57.47
CA ASP A 913 20.11 -54.31 57.82
C ASP A 913 19.44 -54.69 59.15
N ASP A 914 20.07 -55.61 59.90
CA ASP A 914 19.72 -56.09 61.25
C ASP A 914 18.57 -57.13 61.30
N ASP A 915 18.17 -57.68 60.16
CA ASP A 915 17.21 -58.77 60.09
C ASP A 915 17.83 -60.12 60.52
N THR A 916 17.06 -60.88 61.29
CA THR A 916 17.59 -62.01 62.07
C THR A 916 16.91 -63.32 61.71
N SER A 917 17.72 -64.32 61.40
CA SER A 917 17.25 -65.62 60.94
C SER A 917 16.37 -66.36 61.94
N ASN A 918 15.66 -67.38 61.44
CA ASN A 918 15.18 -68.44 62.31
C ASN A 918 16.33 -69.02 63.16
N VAL A 919 15.99 -69.56 64.33
CA VAL A 919 16.93 -70.38 65.10
C VAL A 919 17.28 -71.62 64.28
N GLY A 920 18.58 -71.87 64.12
CA GLY A 920 19.13 -73.12 63.58
C GLY A 920 19.89 -73.88 64.66
N HIS A 921 20.13 -75.17 64.43
CA HIS A 921 20.72 -76.06 65.44
C HIS A 921 22.05 -76.67 64.96
N LEU A 922 23.14 -76.41 65.70
CA LEU A 922 24.40 -77.12 65.50
C LEU A 922 24.31 -78.49 66.20
N LEU A 923 24.04 -79.52 65.42
CA LEU A 923 23.94 -80.90 65.92
C LEU A 923 25.33 -81.51 66.08
N ILE A 924 25.72 -81.83 67.32
CA ILE A 924 27.03 -82.40 67.66
C ILE A 924 26.82 -83.67 68.49
N GLY A 925 27.48 -84.76 68.11
CA GLY A 925 27.53 -86.00 68.90
C GLY A 925 28.93 -86.26 69.42
N ILE A 926 29.09 -86.36 70.74
CA ILE A 926 30.37 -86.63 71.40
C ILE A 926 30.35 -88.06 71.94
N LEU A 927 31.04 -88.95 71.23
CA LEU A 927 31.19 -90.38 71.55
C LEU A 927 32.23 -90.57 72.66
N ASP A 928 31.97 -91.51 73.57
CA ASP A 928 32.90 -92.01 74.59
C ASP A 928 34.25 -92.40 73.97
N GLY A 929 35.32 -92.11 74.70
CA GLY A 929 36.69 -92.34 74.30
C GLY A 929 37.15 -93.78 74.53
N ILE A 930 38.44 -93.92 74.79
CA ILE A 930 39.02 -95.22 75.15
C ILE A 930 38.83 -95.43 76.65
N ASN A 931 37.96 -96.38 77.00
CA ASN A 931 37.75 -96.85 78.36
C ASN A 931 39.09 -97.15 79.07
N PRO A 932 39.27 -96.77 80.35
CA PRO A 932 40.55 -96.92 81.05
C PRO A 932 40.96 -98.39 81.19
N ASP A 933 42.10 -98.75 80.61
CA ASP A 933 42.60 -100.14 80.55
C ASP A 933 43.33 -100.62 81.82
N GLY A 934 43.55 -99.71 82.78
CA GLY A 934 44.22 -99.98 84.06
C GLY A 934 45.73 -100.23 83.96
N GLN A 935 46.37 -100.03 82.81
CA GLN A 935 47.80 -100.29 82.65
C GLN A 935 48.68 -99.23 83.33
N GLY A 936 49.12 -99.54 84.55
CA GLY A 936 50.07 -98.73 85.31
C GLY A 936 49.97 -98.85 86.83
N LEU A 937 48.87 -99.41 87.35
CA LEU A 937 48.64 -99.52 88.79
C LEU A 937 49.45 -100.67 89.43
N ILE A 938 50.64 -100.36 89.94
CA ILE A 938 51.43 -101.26 90.79
C ILE A 938 50.98 -101.10 92.24
N ALA A 939 50.13 -102.01 92.72
CA ALA A 939 49.77 -102.06 94.13
C ALA A 939 50.92 -102.64 94.99
N GLN A 940 51.63 -101.79 95.73
CA GLN A 940 52.51 -102.22 96.82
C GLN A 940 51.78 -102.14 98.16
N ALA A 941 51.50 -103.29 98.76
CA ALA A 941 51.06 -103.39 100.15
C ALA A 941 52.24 -103.79 101.05
N VAL A 942 52.55 -102.96 102.06
CA VAL A 942 53.47 -103.30 103.15
C VAL A 942 52.83 -102.88 104.46
N ASN A 943 52.58 -103.85 105.35
CA ASN A 943 52.00 -103.61 106.67
C ASN A 943 52.94 -102.81 107.58
N GLN A 944 52.36 -101.88 108.34
CA GLN A 944 52.89 -101.50 109.65
C GLN A 944 51.95 -102.07 110.72
N GLU A 945 52.46 -102.90 111.63
CA GLU A 945 51.78 -103.21 112.89
C GLU A 945 52.41 -102.40 114.03
N GLY A 946 51.57 -101.92 114.94
CA GLY A 946 51.95 -101.23 116.16
C GLY A 946 52.08 -102.19 117.36
N ASP A 947 52.91 -101.80 118.31
CA ASP A 947 53.39 -102.56 119.48
C ASP A 947 52.33 -102.81 120.59
N LEU A 948 52.43 -103.96 121.30
CA LEU A 948 52.55 -104.08 122.78
C LEU A 948 52.28 -105.52 123.34
N ASP A 949 53.10 -105.90 124.32
CA ASP A 949 53.20 -107.17 125.10
C ASP A 949 52.03 -107.42 126.10
N PRO A 950 51.68 -108.66 126.54
CA PRO A 950 51.44 -109.91 125.78
C PRO A 950 50.12 -110.67 126.12
N MET A 951 49.81 -111.68 125.28
CA MET A 951 48.91 -112.85 125.51
C MET A 951 47.38 -112.66 125.63
N THR A 952 46.64 -112.86 124.53
CA THR A 952 45.98 -114.16 124.18
C THR A 952 45.26 -114.11 122.80
N TYR A 953 45.19 -115.24 122.10
CA TYR A 953 44.71 -115.44 120.71
C TYR A 953 43.36 -116.20 120.65
N PRO A 954 42.68 -116.41 119.48
CA PRO A 954 42.84 -115.81 118.12
C PRO A 954 41.51 -115.38 117.43
N THR A 955 41.58 -114.55 116.35
CA THR A 955 40.77 -114.78 115.11
C THR A 955 41.28 -113.99 113.89
N GLN A 956 40.97 -114.51 112.70
CA GLN A 956 41.28 -114.07 111.32
C GLN A 956 41.47 -112.57 111.05
N GLY A 957 42.50 -112.25 110.25
CA GLY A 957 42.60 -110.98 109.53
C GLY A 957 41.91 -111.01 108.16
N GLN A 958 41.24 -109.92 107.81
CA GLN A 958 40.88 -109.57 106.43
C GLN A 958 41.41 -108.16 106.14
N GLY A 959 42.20 -108.02 105.08
CA GLY A 959 42.53 -106.71 104.52
C GLY A 959 41.50 -106.34 103.47
N SER A 960 40.79 -105.22 103.65
CA SER A 960 39.91 -104.64 102.63
C SER A 960 40.61 -103.46 101.94
N VAL A 961 40.83 -103.57 100.64
CA VAL A 961 41.14 -102.41 99.79
C VAL A 961 39.82 -101.75 99.45
N THR A 962 39.64 -100.49 99.85
CA THR A 962 38.48 -99.68 99.44
C THR A 962 38.89 -98.88 98.22
N ILE A 963 38.34 -99.22 97.06
CA ILE A 963 38.35 -98.37 95.86
C ILE A 963 37.13 -97.45 95.99
N PRO A 964 37.26 -96.11 95.92
CA PRO A 964 36.11 -95.23 95.78
C PRO A 964 35.37 -95.60 94.49
N ALA A 965 34.04 -95.75 94.56
CA ALA A 965 33.25 -95.99 93.36
C ALA A 965 33.36 -94.80 92.40
N LEU A 966 33.44 -95.13 91.11
CA LEU A 966 33.17 -94.22 89.99
C LEU A 966 31.74 -93.69 90.09
#